data_AF-A0A2G6MPW8-F1
#
_entry.id   AF-A0A2G6MPW8-F1
#
_cell.length_a   1.000
_cell.length_b   1.000
_cell.length_c   1.000
_cell.angle_alpha   90.00
_cell.angle_beta   90.00
_cell.angle_gamma   90.00
#
_symmetry.space_group_name_H-M   'P 1'
#
loop_
_entity.id
_entity.type
_entity.pdbx_description
1 polymer ?
#
loop_
_entity_poly.entity_id
_entity_poly.type
_entity_poly.pdbx_seq_one_letter_code
_entity_poly.pdbx_strand_id
1 'polypeptide(L)'
;MGIQAVLIDIDQKSTPALENPAGLVIVSDPQNADTTSFLLSAFNLIRVNAHHLSGDAETTGVFFTTVSFFGGTFGFNMDTPPACPEYGGLAGLTKTAALEWPDVLCHALDMPADPDAAKAHSETAVALMLTHGAVEMGIQGDQCLIPNLVPSAIPQNNTNSLDLNDKNVVVITGGAKGVTAECALALAKTCNPIIVLMGRSPEPFEEPDWLKGVTDPGKMKKAILAHEFSDHKPKPAEVEAQYQRFVSNRSILKNIRRIGTHASKVKYLSLNIMDRQQVADALTEVKNTLGSITAVIHGAGVLEDKLIAEKSVEQFQRVFNTKVQGLEAILDAIDLVQLKYLVLFSSIAGRLGNRGQCDYAAANEVLNKKAQAMALSLPECRVLSLNWGPWDGGMVTPDLKKEFSRRGVELIPLSAGAAQLVDEMANPDRGVVEVIIGGTMNPTPKDKPPRMNRTMSLALGPKATPIVNVHKIDHTPVVPFALMADLMGRVATQNNPGLQFIGMDNMRLLKGITLDSEDIVVQVNTGKCQRSGHLLFAPAELVCETGPLKYAQAQVALAEALPEPPVLSQAAFMDLAPCALTPQRAYETVLFHKGSLKSIIEIKGISPKGIEVIAMPGTAQEDWYAAATSNTWTVDPLMLDTAFQAAILWLHETRGQVCLPSFFANLRVYRSYAARSGNIRVLFTVNNETRNAIQGYFTFLDDTDTVIASMMGFEGIIDPALKEKFHPEPLFNRDKILAFAQGNPSEAFGEAYKIFDSERQIARLPRPPYFFMDAVNTIDHTPWEMAPGGWIESEYTIPESAWYFTANRSHTMPFCILLEIALQPCGWLAAYAGSALHSDARLHFRNLGGDAVLISSPTNESGRLTIRVKMTDVSKAGGMILQDFKLQVLNQGKPVYEGTTNFGFFTAEALANQVGIRAPRFYQDLNIDQAPIVFEDNAPLTPNDPHRSSDTGMPAKAIRMIDRIEHMDPEGGLYSQGIVQASKDVIPEDWFFDAHFYQDPVCPGSLGVESFIQMLRFFLVTHYTIDPEKYRPDMAEDIKHKWCYRGQITPSNKKVTLQAHIKRSTITNDQYAITADGCLMVDGICIYEMEDFSTRFIAKGERPRSKSAFIQTARQ
;
A
#
# COMPACT_ATOMS: atom_id res chain seq x y z
N MET A 1 -13.57 -1.06 33.70
CA MET A 1 -12.49 -2.06 33.87
C MET A 1 -12.53 -2.79 35.21
N GLY A 2 -13.32 -2.37 36.21
CA GLY A 2 -13.37 -3.09 37.50
C GLY A 2 -12.06 -3.01 38.32
N ILE A 3 -11.12 -2.17 37.92
CA ILE A 3 -9.84 -1.94 38.60
C ILE A 3 -10.03 -0.85 39.66
N GLN A 4 -9.66 -1.13 40.90
CA GLN A 4 -9.65 -0.15 41.98
C GLN A 4 -8.27 0.52 42.05
N ALA A 5 -8.21 1.83 41.78
CA ALA A 5 -6.98 2.59 41.89
C ALA A 5 -6.70 2.98 43.35
N VAL A 6 -5.44 2.83 43.78
CA VAL A 6 -4.96 3.29 45.09
C VAL A 6 -3.83 4.28 44.84
N LEU A 7 -3.95 5.48 45.39
CA LEU A 7 -2.89 6.48 45.32
C LEU A 7 -1.90 6.23 46.46
N ILE A 8 -0.62 6.11 46.12
CA ILE A 8 0.46 5.83 47.06
C ILE A 8 1.41 7.02 47.04
N ASP A 9 1.66 7.61 48.21
CA ASP A 9 2.70 8.62 48.37
C ASP A 9 4.07 7.92 48.41
N ILE A 10 4.97 8.35 47.53
CA ILE A 10 6.28 7.73 47.32
C ILE A 10 7.30 8.50 48.20
N ASP A 11 7.33 8.21 49.50
CA ASP A 11 8.39 8.68 50.41
C ASP A 11 9.36 7.55 50.79
N GLN A 12 10.65 7.88 50.97
CA GLN A 12 11.74 6.93 51.15
C GLN A 12 11.62 6.08 52.44
N LYS A 13 10.80 6.51 53.41
CA LYS A 13 10.76 5.89 54.75
C LYS A 13 10.00 4.57 54.81
N SER A 14 9.11 4.28 53.87
CA SER A 14 8.46 2.96 53.76
C SER A 14 7.90 2.72 52.36
N THR A 15 8.59 1.92 51.54
CA THR A 15 8.08 1.49 50.23
C THR A 15 7.11 0.31 50.41
N PRO A 16 5.82 0.45 50.04
CA PRO A 16 4.85 -0.62 50.23
C PRO A 16 5.09 -1.79 49.27
N ALA A 17 4.91 -3.01 49.77
CA ALA A 17 4.69 -4.18 48.93
C ALA A 17 3.22 -4.22 48.51
N LEU A 18 2.95 -4.34 47.22
CA LEU A 18 1.62 -4.35 46.63
C LEU A 18 1.09 -5.78 46.61
N GLU A 19 -0.04 -6.03 47.26
CA GLU A 19 -0.71 -7.32 47.18
C GLU A 19 -1.44 -7.46 45.83
N ASN A 20 -0.93 -8.32 44.94
CA ASN A 20 -1.52 -8.66 43.63
C ASN A 20 -1.94 -7.43 42.77
N PRO A 21 -1.00 -6.53 42.42
CA PRO A 21 -1.30 -5.37 41.59
C PRO A 21 -1.70 -5.77 40.17
N ALA A 22 -2.82 -5.24 39.67
CA ALA A 22 -3.17 -5.31 38.25
C ALA A 22 -2.29 -4.40 37.37
N GLY A 23 -1.55 -3.47 37.98
CA GLY A 23 -0.57 -2.63 37.31
C GLY A 23 0.01 -1.57 38.25
N LEU A 24 1.05 -0.87 37.79
CA LEU A 24 1.70 0.22 38.52
C LEU A 24 1.88 1.43 37.59
N VAL A 25 1.40 2.60 38.03
CA VAL A 25 1.62 3.88 37.32
C VAL A 25 2.43 4.82 38.20
N ILE A 26 3.57 5.29 37.70
CA ILE A 26 4.42 6.28 38.38
C ILE A 26 4.28 7.59 37.63
N VAL A 27 3.67 8.58 38.28
CA VAL A 27 3.43 9.91 37.71
C VAL A 27 4.43 10.88 38.31
N SER A 28 5.24 11.53 37.48
CA SER A 28 6.18 12.56 37.96
C SER A 28 5.42 13.80 38.45
N ASP A 29 5.91 14.46 39.49
CA ASP A 29 5.38 15.74 39.94
C ASP A 29 6.25 16.89 39.37
N PRO A 30 5.77 17.66 38.38
CA PRO A 30 6.56 18.74 37.77
C PRO A 30 6.86 19.89 38.74
N GLN A 31 6.26 19.93 39.94
CA GLN A 31 6.51 20.96 40.96
C GLN A 31 7.52 20.51 42.03
N ASN A 32 7.93 19.23 42.03
CA ASN A 32 8.82 18.71 43.05
C ASN A 32 10.29 19.06 42.74
N ALA A 33 10.92 19.77 43.68
CA ALA A 33 12.31 20.21 43.56
C ALA A 33 13.34 19.06 43.77
N ASP A 34 12.98 17.96 44.42
CA ASP A 34 13.87 16.82 44.70
C ASP A 34 13.61 15.64 43.74
N THR A 35 13.86 15.88 42.47
CA THR A 35 13.61 14.93 41.37
C THR A 35 14.48 13.67 41.47
N THR A 36 15.71 13.79 41.98
CA THR A 36 16.64 12.65 42.13
C THR A 36 16.16 11.69 43.23
N SER A 37 15.70 12.21 44.37
CA SER A 37 15.10 11.39 45.42
C SER A 37 13.85 10.66 44.91
N PHE A 38 13.01 11.35 44.13
CA PHE A 38 11.84 10.72 43.52
C PHE A 38 12.20 9.55 42.61
N LEU A 39 13.17 9.70 41.70
CA LEU A 39 13.62 8.61 40.82
C LEU A 39 14.12 7.40 41.60
N LEU A 40 14.82 7.64 42.71
CA LEU A 40 15.30 6.57 43.57
C LEU A 40 14.15 5.83 44.26
N SER A 41 13.17 6.58 44.75
CA SER A 41 11.97 5.99 45.37
C SER A 41 11.11 5.25 44.33
N ALA A 42 10.98 5.78 43.11
CA ALA A 42 10.36 5.10 41.98
C ALA A 42 11.06 3.79 41.66
N PHE A 43 12.40 3.81 41.51
CA PHE A 43 13.20 2.59 41.34
C PHE A 43 12.97 1.58 42.47
N ASN A 44 12.98 2.02 43.73
CA ASN A 44 12.78 1.10 44.85
C ASN A 44 11.38 0.51 44.88
N LEU A 45 10.34 1.28 44.53
CA LEU A 45 8.97 0.80 44.40
C LEU A 45 8.85 -0.27 43.31
N ILE A 46 9.43 -0.01 42.14
CA ILE A 46 9.51 -0.95 41.02
C ILE A 46 10.24 -2.22 41.45
N ARG A 47 11.40 -2.08 42.12
CA ARG A 47 12.23 -3.20 42.57
C ARG A 47 11.52 -4.10 43.57
N VAL A 48 10.93 -3.53 44.62
CA VAL A 48 10.23 -4.29 45.68
C VAL A 48 9.06 -5.07 45.09
N ASN A 49 8.37 -4.48 44.12
CA ASN A 49 7.18 -5.05 43.49
C ASN A 49 7.48 -5.80 42.18
N ALA A 50 8.74 -5.93 41.78
CA ALA A 50 9.14 -6.55 40.52
C ALA A 50 8.55 -7.94 40.37
N HIS A 51 8.62 -8.78 41.41
CA HIS A 51 8.08 -10.13 41.40
C HIS A 51 6.55 -10.21 41.28
N HIS A 52 5.83 -9.22 41.81
CA HIS A 52 4.38 -9.11 41.67
C HIS A 52 3.98 -8.63 40.27
N LEU A 53 4.77 -7.72 39.70
CA LEU A 53 4.57 -7.21 38.34
C LEU A 53 4.98 -8.24 37.29
N SER A 54 5.99 -9.08 37.56
CA SER A 54 6.59 -10.03 36.61
C SER A 54 6.25 -11.51 36.87
N GLY A 55 5.27 -11.82 37.74
CA GLY A 55 5.03 -13.15 38.32
C GLY A 55 4.11 -14.12 37.53
N ASP A 56 4.23 -15.41 37.83
CA ASP A 56 3.76 -16.59 37.08
C ASP A 56 2.23 -16.69 36.78
N ALA A 57 1.92 -16.75 35.48
CA ALA A 57 0.99 -17.69 34.82
C ALA A 57 -0.54 -17.75 35.14
N GLU A 58 -1.18 -16.77 35.79
CA GLU A 58 -2.67 -16.73 35.82
C GLU A 58 -3.33 -15.42 35.36
N THR A 59 -2.64 -14.28 35.36
CA THR A 59 -3.25 -12.98 35.02
C THR A 59 -2.69 -12.39 33.73
N THR A 60 -3.38 -12.61 32.61
CA THR A 60 -3.20 -11.82 31.39
C THR A 60 -3.71 -10.40 31.65
N GLY A 61 -2.81 -9.40 31.79
CA GLY A 61 -3.23 -7.99 31.86
C GLY A 61 -2.44 -7.04 32.78
N VAL A 62 -1.26 -7.43 33.29
CA VAL A 62 -0.45 -6.54 34.14
C VAL A 62 0.24 -5.47 33.29
N PHE A 63 0.21 -4.22 33.76
CA PHE A 63 0.86 -3.08 33.08
C PHE A 63 1.78 -2.30 34.03
N PHE A 64 2.82 -1.69 33.47
CA PHE A 64 3.72 -0.80 34.17
C PHE A 64 3.93 0.48 33.36
N THR A 65 3.52 1.61 33.92
CA THR A 65 3.55 2.89 33.21
C THR A 65 4.30 3.95 34.00
N THR A 66 5.14 4.72 33.33
CA THR A 66 5.70 5.96 33.87
C THR A 66 5.17 7.15 33.09
N VAL A 67 4.82 8.25 33.77
CA VAL A 67 4.27 9.44 33.15
C VAL A 67 5.19 10.64 33.43
N SER A 68 5.64 11.31 32.38
CA SER A 68 6.35 12.60 32.42
C SER A 68 5.49 13.72 31.82
N PHE A 69 5.91 14.97 32.00
CA PHE A 69 5.20 16.18 31.52
C PHE A 69 6.11 17.09 30.70
N PHE A 70 6.76 16.55 29.66
CA PHE A 70 7.66 17.26 28.74
C PHE A 70 6.96 17.72 27.45
N GLY A 71 5.70 18.16 27.57
CA GLY A 71 4.95 18.77 26.48
C GLY A 71 4.42 17.77 25.44
N GLY A 72 4.45 16.47 25.74
CA GLY A 72 4.02 15.41 24.83
C GLY A 72 5.05 15.00 23.79
N THR A 73 6.30 15.44 23.94
CA THR A 73 7.38 15.24 22.95
C THR A 73 8.66 14.67 23.57
N PHE A 74 8.64 14.25 24.83
CA PHE A 74 9.82 13.86 25.60
C PHE A 74 10.95 14.91 25.57
N GLY A 75 10.62 16.18 25.42
CA GLY A 75 11.60 17.27 25.40
C GLY A 75 12.34 17.46 24.06
N PHE A 76 11.96 16.79 22.96
CA PHE A 76 12.66 16.94 21.67
C PHE A 76 12.34 18.24 20.93
N ASN A 77 11.14 18.80 21.10
CA ASN A 77 10.65 19.98 20.36
C ASN A 77 9.94 20.95 21.30
N MET A 78 10.62 21.40 22.35
CA MET A 78 10.04 22.37 23.28
C MET A 78 10.58 23.77 23.05
N ASP A 79 9.69 24.76 23.22
CA ASP A 79 10.07 26.18 23.18
C ASP A 79 10.74 26.65 24.46
N THR A 80 10.43 25.98 25.58
CA THR A 80 10.97 26.29 26.90
C THR A 80 11.58 25.05 27.55
N PRO A 81 12.69 25.19 28.28
CA PRO A 81 13.31 24.06 28.96
C PRO A 81 12.36 23.48 30.01
N PRO A 82 12.33 22.15 30.19
CA PRO A 82 11.47 21.54 31.20
C PRO A 82 11.97 21.92 32.59
N ALA A 83 11.06 22.14 33.53
CA ALA A 83 11.43 22.51 34.91
C ALA A 83 12.26 21.42 35.60
N CYS A 84 11.96 20.16 35.32
CA CYS A 84 12.53 18.99 35.99
C CYS A 84 13.02 17.94 34.95
N PRO A 85 14.12 18.20 34.21
CA PRO A 85 14.61 17.29 33.17
C PRO A 85 15.00 15.90 33.70
N GLU A 86 15.28 15.76 35.00
CA GLU A 86 15.64 14.48 35.61
C GLU A 86 14.52 13.45 35.50
N TYR A 87 13.26 13.85 35.38
CA TYR A 87 12.17 12.89 35.19
C TYR A 87 12.28 12.08 33.89
N GLY A 88 13.14 12.47 32.94
CA GLY A 88 13.51 11.64 31.80
C GLY A 88 14.04 10.27 32.20
N GLY A 89 14.65 10.15 33.39
CA GLY A 89 15.13 8.88 33.92
C GLY A 89 14.04 7.80 34.05
N LEU A 90 12.77 8.20 34.21
CA LEU A 90 11.64 7.27 34.27
C LEU A 90 11.49 6.48 32.96
N ALA A 91 11.66 7.11 31.80
CA ALA A 91 11.62 6.41 30.52
C ALA A 91 12.75 5.37 30.42
N GLY A 92 13.96 5.69 30.92
CA GLY A 92 15.08 4.75 30.98
C GLY A 92 14.79 3.51 31.85
N LEU A 93 14.11 3.71 32.99
CA LEU A 93 13.63 2.61 33.85
C LEU A 93 12.62 1.74 33.08
N THR A 94 11.60 2.35 32.48
CA THR A 94 10.52 1.65 31.78
C THR A 94 10.98 0.87 30.58
N LYS A 95 11.92 1.43 29.80
CA LYS A 95 12.54 0.72 28.66
C LYS A 95 13.34 -0.50 29.12
N THR A 96 14.00 -0.42 30.27
CA THR A 96 14.69 -1.58 30.84
C THR A 96 13.71 -2.60 31.40
N ALA A 97 12.63 -2.16 32.05
CA ALA A 97 11.56 -3.03 32.55
C ALA A 97 10.89 -3.80 31.40
N ALA A 98 10.59 -3.15 30.27
CA ALA A 98 10.04 -3.79 29.08
C ALA A 98 10.93 -4.93 28.53
N LEU A 99 12.25 -4.80 28.65
CA LEU A 99 13.21 -5.83 28.24
C LEU A 99 13.39 -6.95 29.28
N GLU A 100 13.11 -6.67 30.55
CA GLU A 100 13.19 -7.64 31.65
C GLU A 100 11.87 -8.40 31.85
N TRP A 101 10.73 -7.79 31.53
CA TRP A 101 9.38 -8.27 31.78
C TRP A 101 8.56 -8.28 30.48
N PRO A 102 8.84 -9.20 29.55
CA PRO A 102 8.21 -9.23 28.22
C PRO A 102 6.69 -9.46 28.25
N ASP A 103 6.14 -9.95 29.36
CA ASP A 103 4.72 -10.24 29.56
C ASP A 103 3.94 -9.08 30.20
N VAL A 104 4.61 -7.97 30.51
CA VAL A 104 4.03 -6.77 31.14
C VAL A 104 3.94 -5.66 30.11
N LEU A 105 2.77 -5.02 30.00
CA LEU A 105 2.60 -3.83 29.17
C LEU A 105 3.36 -2.64 29.77
N CYS A 106 4.60 -2.44 29.31
CA CYS A 106 5.48 -1.38 29.80
C CYS A 106 5.42 -0.13 28.92
N HIS A 107 4.96 1.01 29.45
CA HIS A 107 4.85 2.27 28.71
C HIS A 107 5.40 3.48 29.47
N ALA A 108 6.28 4.25 28.84
CA ALA A 108 6.64 5.59 29.22
C ALA A 108 5.76 6.55 28.42
N LEU A 109 4.87 7.26 29.11
CA LEU A 109 3.99 8.26 28.52
C LEU A 109 4.52 9.67 28.82
N ASP A 110 4.54 10.52 27.82
CA ASP A 110 4.81 11.95 28.00
C ASP A 110 3.53 12.76 27.77
N MET A 111 3.12 13.54 28.77
CA MET A 111 1.90 14.32 28.76
C MET A 111 2.19 15.79 28.44
N PRO A 112 1.17 16.56 28.01
CA PRO A 112 1.26 18.02 27.92
C PRO A 112 1.73 18.61 29.27
N ALA A 113 2.60 19.62 29.23
CA ALA A 113 3.08 20.28 30.44
C ALA A 113 2.01 21.15 31.13
N ASP A 114 1.03 21.64 30.37
CA ASP A 114 -0.13 22.36 30.86
C ASP A 114 -1.06 21.40 31.63
N PRO A 115 -1.40 21.67 32.91
CA PRO A 115 -2.28 20.82 33.71
C PRO A 115 -3.68 20.59 33.13
N ASP A 116 -4.29 21.60 32.50
CA ASP A 116 -5.63 21.48 31.91
C ASP A 116 -5.57 20.63 30.64
N ALA A 117 -4.54 20.83 29.82
CA ALA A 117 -4.30 19.97 28.66
C ALA A 117 -3.99 18.53 29.09
N ALA A 118 -3.16 18.32 30.12
CA ALA A 118 -2.87 16.99 30.64
C ALA A 118 -4.14 16.27 31.13
N LYS A 119 -5.02 17.00 31.84
CA LYS A 119 -6.30 16.47 32.30
C LYS A 119 -7.21 16.07 31.13
N ALA A 120 -7.28 16.90 30.09
CA ALA A 120 -8.07 16.62 28.90
C ALA A 120 -7.63 15.34 28.17
N HIS A 121 -6.35 14.97 28.25
CA HIS A 121 -5.78 13.79 27.59
C HIS A 121 -5.64 12.56 28.51
N SER A 122 -6.14 12.63 29.75
CA SER A 122 -6.00 11.54 30.72
C SER A 122 -6.68 10.24 30.28
N GLU A 123 -7.85 10.32 29.63
CA GLU A 123 -8.53 9.15 29.08
C GLU A 123 -7.72 8.48 27.96
N THR A 124 -7.11 9.29 27.09
CA THR A 124 -6.21 8.81 26.04
C THR A 124 -4.98 8.11 26.62
N ALA A 125 -4.36 8.68 27.66
CA ALA A 125 -3.23 8.07 28.35
C ALA A 125 -3.61 6.71 28.99
N VAL A 126 -4.80 6.62 29.58
CA VAL A 126 -5.37 5.38 30.14
C VAL A 126 -5.62 4.33 29.05
N ALA A 127 -6.10 4.74 27.87
CA ALA A 127 -6.27 3.83 26.75
C ALA A 127 -4.92 3.31 26.25
N LEU A 128 -3.94 4.21 26.03
CA LEU A 128 -2.62 3.86 25.51
C LEU A 128 -1.85 2.90 26.44
N MET A 129 -1.91 3.12 27.76
CA MET A 129 -1.21 2.25 28.72
C MET A 129 -1.72 0.80 28.76
N LEU A 130 -2.91 0.54 28.21
CA LEU A 130 -3.54 -0.80 28.16
C LEU A 130 -3.52 -1.41 26.76
N THR A 131 -2.87 -0.74 25.81
CA THR A 131 -2.73 -1.22 24.43
C THR A 131 -1.33 -1.73 24.16
N HIS A 132 -1.21 -2.83 23.41
CA HIS A 132 0.09 -3.26 22.92
C HIS A 132 0.61 -2.21 21.92
N GLY A 133 1.81 -1.70 22.15
CA GLY A 133 2.35 -0.59 21.37
C GLY A 133 3.81 -0.28 21.66
N ALA A 134 4.24 0.91 21.27
CA ALA A 134 5.59 1.38 21.57
C ALA A 134 5.77 1.57 23.08
N VAL A 135 6.99 1.30 23.56
CA VAL A 135 7.32 1.52 24.97
C VAL A 135 7.36 3.00 25.32
N GLU A 136 7.63 3.90 24.37
CA GLU A 136 7.75 5.34 24.63
C GLU A 136 6.80 6.10 23.70
N MET A 137 5.83 6.83 24.29
CA MET A 137 4.72 7.49 23.58
C MET A 137 4.40 8.86 24.18
N GLY A 138 4.38 9.92 23.38
CA GLY A 138 4.08 11.28 23.80
C GLY A 138 2.71 11.71 23.32
N ILE A 139 1.97 12.49 24.11
CA ILE A 139 0.62 12.94 23.80
C ILE A 139 0.63 14.45 23.64
N GLN A 140 0.38 14.91 22.40
CA GLN A 140 0.35 16.32 22.06
C GLN A 140 -0.89 16.62 21.22
N GLY A 141 -1.86 17.33 21.80
CA GLY A 141 -3.18 17.48 21.20
C GLY A 141 -3.78 16.11 20.83
N ASP A 142 -4.39 16.00 19.66
CA ASP A 142 -4.99 14.75 19.19
C ASP A 142 -3.96 13.71 18.68
N GLN A 143 -2.65 13.91 18.90
CA GLN A 143 -1.59 13.06 18.36
C GLN A 143 -0.88 12.23 19.45
N CYS A 144 -0.58 10.97 19.10
CA CYS A 144 0.35 10.12 19.83
C CYS A 144 1.67 10.06 19.06
N LEU A 145 2.73 10.66 19.61
CA LEU A 145 4.04 10.80 19.02
C LEU A 145 4.98 9.70 19.55
N ILE A 146 5.60 8.94 18.64
CA ILE A 146 6.57 7.90 19.01
C ILE A 146 7.95 8.35 18.52
N PRO A 147 8.94 8.50 19.42
CA PRO A 147 10.30 8.84 19.01
C PRO A 147 10.89 7.79 18.06
N ASN A 148 11.38 8.23 16.90
CA ASN A 148 11.99 7.36 15.89
C ASN A 148 13.45 7.78 15.59
N LEU A 149 14.27 6.82 15.18
CA LEU A 149 15.66 7.09 14.76
C LEU A 149 15.69 7.49 13.29
N VAL A 150 16.27 8.66 13.01
CA VAL A 150 16.43 9.18 11.65
C VAL A 150 17.92 9.23 11.31
N PRO A 151 18.38 8.53 10.26
CA PRO A 151 19.74 8.68 9.78
C PRO A 151 19.99 10.12 9.31
N SER A 152 21.04 10.75 9.85
CA SER A 152 21.49 12.07 9.42
C SER A 152 22.93 12.01 8.93
N ALA A 153 23.19 12.59 7.77
CA ALA A 153 24.54 12.66 7.22
C ALA A 153 25.31 13.80 7.89
N ILE A 154 26.53 13.52 8.32
CA ILE A 154 27.37 14.52 8.99
C ILE A 154 28.51 14.91 8.04
N PRO A 155 28.73 16.21 7.81
CA PRO A 155 29.87 16.69 7.04
C PRO A 155 31.18 16.25 7.71
N GLN A 156 31.90 15.33 7.08
CA GLN A 156 33.20 14.86 7.59
C GLN A 156 34.28 15.92 7.40
N ASN A 157 35.25 15.98 8.33
CA ASN A 157 36.45 16.81 8.25
C ASN A 157 36.18 18.33 8.21
N ASN A 158 35.03 18.79 8.72
CA ASN A 158 34.74 20.22 8.81
C ASN A 158 35.35 20.87 10.05
N THR A 159 36.55 20.43 10.45
CA THR A 159 37.17 20.76 11.74
C THR A 159 37.50 22.25 11.92
N ASN A 160 37.53 23.02 10.82
CA ASN A 160 37.75 24.47 10.84
C ASN A 160 36.60 25.26 11.49
N SER A 161 35.46 24.62 11.79
CA SER A 161 34.30 25.26 12.44
C SER A 161 34.34 25.22 13.97
N LEU A 162 35.29 24.51 14.59
CA LEU A 162 35.41 24.46 16.04
C LEU A 162 35.94 25.78 16.60
N ASP A 163 35.18 26.41 17.50
CA ASP A 163 35.57 27.65 18.16
C ASP A 163 36.39 27.39 19.44
N LEU A 164 37.46 26.60 19.29
CA LEU A 164 38.43 26.27 20.34
C LEU A 164 39.86 26.51 19.82
N ASN A 165 40.73 27.00 20.70
CA ASN A 165 42.15 27.24 20.43
C ASN A 165 43.01 27.06 21.70
N ASP A 166 44.28 27.43 21.62
CA ASP A 166 45.29 27.31 22.67
C ASP A 166 45.04 28.11 23.96
N LYS A 167 44.04 29.00 23.98
CA LYS A 167 43.58 29.74 25.16
C LYS A 167 42.33 29.14 25.81
N ASN A 168 41.68 28.19 25.14
CA ASN A 168 40.44 27.59 25.62
C ASN A 168 40.72 26.42 26.57
N VAL A 169 40.09 26.45 27.74
CA VAL A 169 40.19 25.38 28.75
C VAL A 169 39.05 24.40 28.57
N VAL A 170 39.39 23.13 28.31
CA VAL A 170 38.48 22.00 28.13
C VAL A 170 38.58 21.09 29.36
N VAL A 171 37.50 20.98 30.13
CA VAL A 171 37.39 20.06 31.26
C VAL A 171 36.78 18.75 30.80
N ILE A 172 37.46 17.63 31.05
CA ILE A 172 37.00 16.29 30.66
C ILE A 172 36.93 15.41 31.90
N THR A 173 35.73 14.95 32.25
CA THR A 173 35.51 13.98 33.33
C THR A 173 35.59 12.55 32.80
N GLY A 174 35.84 11.57 33.68
CA GLY A 174 36.01 10.16 33.31
C GLY A 174 37.48 9.71 33.25
N GLY A 175 38.40 10.56 33.69
CA GLY A 175 39.81 10.28 33.87
C GLY A 175 40.62 10.29 32.57
N ALA A 176 41.91 9.96 32.70
CA ALA A 176 42.89 9.98 31.62
C ALA A 176 43.11 8.60 30.96
N LYS A 177 42.06 7.76 30.91
CA LYS A 177 42.11 6.41 30.33
C LYS A 177 40.91 6.15 29.43
N GLY A 178 41.01 5.13 28.58
CA GLY A 178 39.88 4.65 27.77
C GLY A 178 39.38 5.70 26.77
N VAL A 179 38.05 5.76 26.63
CA VAL A 179 37.36 6.55 25.60
C VAL A 179 37.62 8.05 25.74
N THR A 180 37.55 8.58 26.94
CA THR A 180 37.72 10.03 27.21
C THR A 180 39.14 10.51 26.88
N ALA A 181 40.16 9.68 27.10
CA ALA A 181 41.54 9.99 26.74
C ALA A 181 41.76 10.04 25.22
N GLU A 182 41.10 9.18 24.45
CA GLU A 182 41.18 9.19 22.99
C GLU A 182 40.42 10.40 22.41
N CYS A 183 39.26 10.75 22.97
CA CYS A 183 38.55 11.98 22.59
C CYS A 183 39.37 13.24 22.92
N ALA A 184 40.02 13.28 24.08
CA ALA A 184 40.94 14.37 24.46
C ALA A 184 42.10 14.50 23.47
N LEU A 185 42.67 13.38 23.03
CA LEU A 185 43.74 13.36 22.02
C LEU A 185 43.26 13.84 20.64
N ALA A 186 42.07 13.41 20.22
CA ALA A 186 41.47 13.85 18.96
C ALA A 186 41.24 15.36 18.97
N LEU A 187 40.66 15.91 20.05
CA LEU A 187 40.46 17.34 20.21
C LEU A 187 41.80 18.10 20.23
N ALA A 188 42.81 17.59 20.95
CA ALA A 188 44.15 18.17 20.97
C ALA A 188 44.77 18.29 19.58
N LYS A 189 44.65 17.24 18.76
CA LYS A 189 45.14 17.25 17.37
C LYS A 189 44.44 18.27 16.49
N THR A 190 43.17 18.57 16.79
CA THR A 190 42.34 19.42 15.95
C THR A 190 42.50 20.90 16.28
N CYS A 191 42.52 21.28 17.56
CA CYS A 191 42.45 22.69 17.96
C CYS A 191 43.46 23.13 19.03
N ASN A 192 44.41 22.26 19.44
CA ASN A 192 45.48 22.59 20.39
C ASN A 192 45.02 23.26 21.72
N PRO A 193 43.94 22.82 22.40
CA PRO A 193 43.44 23.52 23.58
C PRO A 193 44.24 23.22 24.86
N ILE A 194 43.88 23.88 25.96
CA ILE A 194 44.30 23.49 27.31
C ILE A 194 43.34 22.41 27.81
N ILE A 195 43.85 21.23 28.16
CA ILE A 195 43.04 20.08 28.57
C ILE A 195 43.21 19.80 30.06
N VAL A 196 42.09 19.73 30.78
CA VAL A 196 42.02 19.36 32.19
C VAL A 196 41.27 18.02 32.31
N LEU A 197 41.98 16.97 32.71
CA LEU A 197 41.44 15.62 32.87
C LEU A 197 41.12 15.36 34.35
N MET A 198 39.87 15.04 34.67
CA MET A 198 39.42 14.76 36.04
C MET A 198 39.08 13.29 36.23
N GLY A 199 39.65 12.66 37.25
CA GLY A 199 39.35 11.27 37.57
C GLY A 199 39.65 10.89 39.02
N ARG A 200 39.17 9.72 39.45
CA ARG A 200 39.36 9.21 40.82
C ARG A 200 40.71 8.52 41.04
N SER A 201 41.44 8.21 39.97
CA SER A 201 42.77 7.59 40.13
C SER A 201 43.72 8.60 40.77
N PRO A 202 44.61 8.17 41.68
CA PRO A 202 45.57 9.07 42.33
C PRO A 202 46.37 9.88 41.31
N GLU A 203 46.88 11.03 41.74
CA GLU A 203 47.80 11.84 40.93
C GLU A 203 48.94 10.98 40.36
N PRO A 204 49.26 11.12 39.07
CA PRO A 204 50.30 10.34 38.44
C PRO A 204 51.66 10.66 39.05
N PHE A 205 52.45 9.62 39.29
CA PHE A 205 53.73 9.70 39.99
C PHE A 205 54.84 9.05 39.17
N GLU A 206 56.10 9.44 39.41
CA GLU A 206 57.22 8.76 38.75
C GLU A 206 57.41 7.34 39.27
N GLU A 207 57.55 6.40 38.34
CA GLU A 207 57.70 5.00 38.68
C GLU A 207 59.10 4.71 39.27
N PRO A 208 59.21 3.87 40.32
CA PRO A 208 60.49 3.45 40.86
C PRO A 208 61.35 2.68 39.84
N ASP A 209 62.68 2.82 39.95
CA ASP A 209 63.63 2.22 38.99
C ASP A 209 63.52 0.69 38.88
N TRP A 210 63.15 0.00 39.97
CA TRP A 210 63.01 -1.47 39.99
C TRP A 210 61.82 -1.99 39.17
N LEU A 211 60.83 -1.14 38.85
CA LEU A 211 59.68 -1.52 38.04
C LEU A 211 59.82 -1.06 36.59
N LYS A 212 60.67 -0.05 36.31
CA LYS A 212 60.88 0.49 34.97
C LYS A 212 61.29 -0.61 33.99
N GLY A 213 60.59 -0.69 32.85
CA GLY A 213 60.85 -1.67 31.80
C GLY A 213 60.27 -3.07 32.05
N VAL A 214 59.72 -3.37 33.24
CA VAL A 214 59.04 -4.64 33.53
C VAL A 214 57.60 -4.57 33.07
N THR A 215 57.24 -5.29 32.00
CA THR A 215 55.89 -5.24 31.37
C THR A 215 55.05 -6.49 31.59
N ASP A 216 55.67 -7.63 31.88
CA ASP A 216 54.96 -8.89 32.13
C ASP A 216 54.19 -8.83 33.46
N PRO A 217 52.88 -9.11 33.48
CA PRO A 217 52.05 -9.05 34.70
C PRO A 217 52.58 -9.89 35.86
N GLY A 218 53.10 -11.09 35.58
CA GLY A 218 53.65 -11.99 36.59
C GLY A 218 54.93 -11.44 37.20
N LYS A 219 55.84 -10.94 36.36
CA LYS A 219 57.07 -10.27 36.81
C LYS A 219 56.79 -8.98 37.58
N MET A 220 55.83 -8.19 37.15
CA MET A 220 55.41 -6.97 37.87
C MET A 220 54.88 -7.30 39.26
N LYS A 221 53.96 -8.26 39.38
CA LYS A 221 53.43 -8.68 40.69
C LYS A 221 54.52 -9.23 41.60
N LYS A 222 55.49 -9.98 41.05
CA LYS A 222 56.65 -10.47 41.81
C LYS A 222 57.55 -9.34 42.30
N ALA A 223 57.81 -8.33 41.47
CA ALA A 223 58.59 -7.16 41.84
C ALA A 223 57.89 -6.32 42.92
N ILE A 224 56.58 -6.09 42.77
CA ILE A 224 55.74 -5.40 43.76
C ILE A 224 55.78 -6.15 45.10
N LEU A 225 55.62 -7.48 45.08
CA LEU A 225 55.70 -8.30 46.29
C LEU A 225 57.06 -8.20 46.98
N ALA A 226 58.15 -8.09 46.22
CA ALA A 226 59.51 -8.01 46.76
C ALA A 226 59.88 -6.62 47.32
N HIS A 227 59.28 -5.55 46.81
CA HIS A 227 59.69 -4.17 47.13
C HIS A 227 58.67 -3.36 47.94
N GLU A 228 57.36 -3.50 47.68
CA GLU A 228 56.31 -2.74 48.40
C GLU A 228 55.86 -3.42 49.71
N PHE A 229 56.13 -4.72 49.82
CA PHE A 229 55.69 -5.55 50.94
C PHE A 229 56.86 -6.29 51.60
N SER A 230 58.06 -5.68 51.65
CA SER A 230 59.23 -6.28 52.28
C SER A 230 59.02 -6.57 53.78
N ASP A 231 58.15 -5.80 54.43
CA ASP A 231 58.03 -5.77 55.90
C ASP A 231 56.92 -6.67 56.44
N HIS A 232 56.05 -7.22 55.58
CA HIS A 232 54.97 -8.13 55.95
C HIS A 232 54.48 -8.95 54.76
N LYS A 233 53.79 -10.07 55.00
CA LYS A 233 53.21 -10.89 53.93
C LYS A 233 51.81 -10.37 53.56
N PRO A 234 51.59 -9.81 52.35
CA PRO A 234 50.31 -9.23 51.96
C PRO A 234 49.28 -10.30 51.58
N LYS A 235 48.00 -9.94 51.67
CA LYS A 235 46.89 -10.69 51.08
C LYS A 235 46.92 -10.53 49.54
N PRO A 236 46.44 -11.52 48.77
CA PRO A 236 46.41 -11.43 47.30
C PRO A 236 45.71 -10.16 46.76
N ALA A 237 44.66 -9.69 47.42
CA ALA A 237 43.95 -8.47 47.06
C ALA A 237 44.81 -7.20 47.19
N GLU A 238 45.73 -7.16 48.17
CA GLU A 238 46.61 -6.00 48.40
C GLU A 238 47.69 -5.92 47.31
N VAL A 239 48.25 -7.06 46.91
CA VAL A 239 49.19 -7.15 45.78
C VAL A 239 48.50 -6.76 44.47
N GLU A 240 47.27 -7.24 44.26
CA GLU A 240 46.48 -6.87 43.08
C GLU A 240 46.18 -5.37 43.06
N ALA A 241 45.81 -4.76 44.20
CA ALA A 241 45.56 -3.33 44.30
C ALA A 241 46.79 -2.49 43.93
N GLN A 242 47.98 -2.84 44.45
CA GLN A 242 49.22 -2.14 44.08
C GLN A 242 49.59 -2.38 42.61
N TYR A 243 49.40 -3.59 42.09
CA TYR A 243 49.59 -3.88 40.67
C TYR A 243 48.70 -3.00 39.78
N GLN A 244 47.40 -2.92 40.11
CA GLN A 244 46.46 -2.06 39.39
C GLN A 244 46.82 -0.58 39.54
N ARG A 245 47.37 -0.14 40.68
CA ARG A 245 47.87 1.24 40.89
C ARG A 245 49.00 1.58 39.91
N PHE A 246 50.01 0.72 39.77
CA PHE A 246 51.12 0.96 38.82
C PHE A 246 50.67 0.87 37.35
N VAL A 247 49.86 -0.12 36.99
CA VAL A 247 49.31 -0.26 35.63
C VAL A 247 48.46 0.98 35.27
N SER A 248 47.63 1.43 36.22
CA SER A 248 46.86 2.67 36.12
C SER A 248 47.75 3.88 35.89
N ASN A 249 48.79 4.06 36.71
CA ASN A 249 49.74 5.17 36.62
C ASN A 249 50.44 5.22 35.26
N ARG A 250 50.94 4.09 34.76
CA ARG A 250 51.56 3.97 33.43
C ARG A 250 50.61 4.39 32.31
N SER A 251 49.35 3.94 32.38
CA SER A 251 48.33 4.27 31.37
C SER A 251 48.00 5.76 31.36
N ILE A 252 47.82 6.36 32.54
CA ILE A 252 47.55 7.80 32.71
C ILE A 252 48.72 8.62 32.16
N LEU A 253 49.95 8.34 32.60
CA LEU A 253 51.15 9.07 32.14
C LEU A 253 51.36 8.94 30.63
N LYS A 254 51.14 7.75 30.06
CA LYS A 254 51.20 7.53 28.62
C LYS A 254 50.21 8.43 27.89
N ASN A 255 48.96 8.51 28.35
CA ASN A 255 47.93 9.32 27.70
C ASN A 255 48.14 10.81 27.90
N ILE A 256 48.55 11.27 29.10
CA ILE A 256 48.92 12.67 29.33
C ILE A 256 50.04 13.10 28.37
N ARG A 257 51.08 12.28 28.20
CA ARG A 257 52.15 12.55 27.22
C ARG A 257 51.63 12.58 25.79
N ARG A 258 50.80 11.59 25.39
CA ARG A 258 50.20 11.56 24.04
C ARG A 258 49.39 12.82 23.76
N ILE A 259 48.54 13.25 24.68
CA ILE A 259 47.72 14.45 24.54
C ILE A 259 48.61 15.69 24.53
N GLY A 260 49.59 15.78 25.44
CA GLY A 260 50.52 16.90 25.55
C GLY A 260 51.48 17.09 24.37
N THR A 261 51.57 16.14 23.44
CA THR A 261 52.27 16.37 22.16
C THR A 261 51.51 17.29 21.20
N HIS A 262 50.21 17.47 21.40
CA HIS A 262 49.35 18.27 20.52
C HIS A 262 48.55 19.35 21.26
N ALA A 263 48.34 19.21 22.57
CA ALA A 263 47.63 20.19 23.40
C ALA A 263 48.59 21.26 23.95
N SER A 264 48.09 22.49 24.11
CA SER A 264 48.84 23.61 24.66
C SER A 264 49.34 23.32 26.08
N LYS A 265 48.46 22.70 26.89
CA LYS A 265 48.79 22.21 28.23
C LYS A 265 47.85 21.08 28.63
N VAL A 266 48.35 20.13 29.42
CA VAL A 266 47.54 19.04 30.00
C VAL A 266 47.70 19.04 31.51
N LYS A 267 46.59 19.13 32.25
CA LYS A 267 46.54 18.99 33.72
C LYS A 267 45.68 17.79 34.08
N TYR A 268 46.16 16.93 34.97
CA TYR A 268 45.34 15.88 35.59
C TYR A 268 44.94 16.34 37.00
N LEU A 269 43.72 16.02 37.40
CA LEU A 269 43.19 16.32 38.74
C LEU A 269 42.56 15.05 39.32
N SER A 270 43.08 14.62 40.46
CA SER A 270 42.56 13.50 41.24
C SER A 270 41.46 13.93 42.21
N LEU A 271 40.19 13.74 41.84
CA LEU A 271 39.05 14.05 42.71
C LEU A 271 37.85 13.11 42.50
N ASN A 272 36.94 13.10 43.47
CA ASN A 272 35.61 12.52 43.30
C ASN A 272 34.64 13.56 42.77
N ILE A 273 34.19 13.41 41.52
CA ILE A 273 33.28 14.38 40.89
C ILE A 273 31.88 14.46 41.55
N MET A 274 31.53 13.49 42.39
CA MET A 274 30.28 13.55 43.17
C MET A 274 30.40 14.45 44.41
N ASP A 275 31.61 14.85 44.79
CA ASP A 275 31.86 15.78 45.89
C ASP A 275 31.87 17.22 45.36
N ARG A 276 30.75 17.92 45.57
CA ARG A 276 30.53 19.29 45.10
C ARG A 276 31.61 20.25 45.56
N GLN A 277 32.12 20.11 46.79
CA GLN A 277 33.14 21.01 47.32
C GLN A 277 34.50 20.76 46.66
N GLN A 278 34.91 19.50 46.53
CA GLN A 278 36.17 19.16 45.83
C GLN A 278 36.16 19.64 44.38
N VAL A 279 35.01 19.52 43.69
CA VAL A 279 34.85 20.02 42.32
C VAL A 279 34.96 21.54 42.25
N ALA A 280 34.27 22.26 43.14
CA ALA A 280 34.31 23.71 43.19
C ALA A 280 35.73 24.26 43.45
N ASP A 281 36.43 23.66 44.41
CA ASP A 281 37.81 24.04 44.75
C ASP A 281 38.76 23.80 43.55
N ALA A 282 38.66 22.62 42.93
CA ALA A 282 39.49 22.25 41.80
C ALA A 282 39.25 23.12 40.55
N LEU A 283 38.00 23.44 40.24
CA LEU A 283 37.65 24.29 39.10
C LEU A 283 37.96 25.76 39.34
N THR A 284 37.89 26.23 40.59
CA THR A 284 38.38 27.55 40.98
C THR A 284 39.89 27.66 40.77
N GLU A 285 40.66 26.63 41.17
CA GLU A 285 42.10 26.58 40.91
C GLU A 285 42.41 26.57 39.40
N VAL A 286 41.67 25.79 38.62
CA VAL A 286 41.80 25.76 37.14
C VAL A 286 41.54 27.16 36.56
N LYS A 287 40.45 27.82 36.96
CA LYS A 287 40.12 29.17 36.50
C LYS A 287 41.24 30.16 36.81
N ASN A 288 41.77 30.12 38.04
CA ASN A 288 42.82 31.03 38.48
C ASN A 288 44.18 30.78 37.82
N THR A 289 44.48 29.55 37.41
CA THR A 289 45.81 29.15 36.90
C THR A 289 45.87 28.95 35.39
N LEU A 290 44.76 28.63 34.74
CA LEU A 290 44.69 28.26 33.32
C LEU A 290 43.72 29.15 32.51
N GLY A 291 42.75 29.80 33.15
CA GLY A 291 41.74 30.65 32.50
C GLY A 291 40.32 30.08 32.57
N SER A 292 39.36 30.82 32.02
CA SER A 292 37.94 30.43 32.02
C SER A 292 37.70 29.11 31.28
N ILE A 293 36.82 28.29 31.84
CA ILE A 293 36.42 27.00 31.27
C ILE A 293 35.43 27.26 30.16
N THR A 294 35.78 26.89 28.93
CA THR A 294 34.99 27.16 27.73
C THR A 294 34.40 25.90 27.11
N ALA A 295 34.81 24.71 27.55
CA ALA A 295 34.19 23.46 27.13
C ALA A 295 34.19 22.42 28.26
N VAL A 296 33.12 21.64 28.36
CA VAL A 296 32.99 20.50 29.26
C VAL A 296 32.65 19.25 28.45
N ILE A 297 33.43 18.19 28.62
CA ILE A 297 33.13 16.84 28.13
C ILE A 297 32.91 15.93 29.33
N HIS A 298 31.66 15.59 29.60
CA HIS A 298 31.29 14.76 30.74
C HIS A 298 31.27 13.28 30.37
N GLY A 299 32.42 12.63 30.56
CA GLY A 299 32.64 11.21 30.23
C GLY A 299 32.62 10.26 31.43
N ALA A 300 32.39 10.76 32.64
CA ALA A 300 32.39 9.94 33.84
C ALA A 300 31.19 8.97 33.89
N GLY A 301 31.48 7.73 34.27
CA GLY A 301 30.46 6.71 34.45
C GLY A 301 31.05 5.44 35.07
N VAL A 302 30.18 4.62 35.63
CA VAL A 302 30.47 3.27 36.14
C VAL A 302 29.31 2.35 35.76
N LEU A 303 29.53 1.04 35.81
CA LEU A 303 28.53 0.01 35.54
C LEU A 303 28.45 -0.96 36.72
N GLU A 304 27.22 -1.35 37.10
CA GLU A 304 26.95 -2.38 38.11
C GLU A 304 25.75 -3.23 37.66
N ASP A 305 25.90 -3.94 36.54
CA ASP A 305 24.80 -4.66 35.87
C ASP A 305 24.11 -5.68 36.79
N LYS A 306 22.80 -5.55 36.94
CA LYS A 306 21.94 -6.39 37.79
C LYS A 306 20.48 -6.22 37.37
N LEU A 307 19.68 -7.29 37.38
CA LEU A 307 18.24 -7.21 37.09
C LEU A 307 17.54 -6.29 38.09
N ILE A 308 16.46 -5.63 37.67
CA ILE A 308 15.70 -4.67 38.48
C ILE A 308 15.40 -5.25 39.86
N ALA A 309 14.89 -6.47 39.93
CA ALA A 309 14.51 -7.16 41.18
C ALA A 309 15.69 -7.40 42.14
N GLU A 310 16.90 -7.57 41.61
CA GLU A 310 18.08 -7.97 42.40
C GLU A 310 19.05 -6.81 42.69
N LYS A 311 18.75 -5.60 42.20
CA LYS A 311 19.66 -4.47 42.21
C LYS A 311 19.49 -3.62 43.47
N SER A 312 20.55 -3.40 44.23
CA SER A 312 20.42 -2.62 45.48
C SER A 312 20.29 -1.11 45.21
N VAL A 313 19.69 -0.39 46.16
CA VAL A 313 19.54 1.07 46.14
C VAL A 313 20.92 1.75 46.07
N GLU A 314 21.90 1.23 46.80
CA GLU A 314 23.27 1.76 46.82
C GLU A 314 23.98 1.54 45.47
N GLN A 315 23.71 0.41 44.78
CA GLN A 315 24.24 0.18 43.44
C GLN A 315 23.66 1.18 42.45
N PHE A 316 22.34 1.37 42.49
CA PHE A 316 21.63 2.35 41.67
C PHE A 316 22.22 3.75 41.88
N GLN A 317 22.34 4.19 43.14
CA GLN A 317 22.89 5.50 43.49
C GLN A 317 24.31 5.69 42.96
N ARG A 318 25.20 4.69 43.10
CA ARG A 318 26.59 4.82 42.61
C ARG A 318 26.66 5.04 41.10
N VAL A 319 25.89 4.28 40.31
CA VAL A 319 25.85 4.42 38.85
C VAL A 319 25.18 5.73 38.45
N PHE A 320 24.01 6.02 39.01
CA PHE A 320 23.22 7.20 38.70
C PHE A 320 23.94 8.51 39.08
N ASN A 321 24.41 8.63 40.32
CA ASN A 321 25.03 9.85 40.83
C ASN A 321 26.36 10.17 40.15
N THR A 322 27.12 9.15 39.72
CA THR A 322 28.37 9.38 38.97
C THR A 322 28.11 10.18 37.69
N LYS A 323 26.97 9.95 37.03
CA LYS A 323 26.58 10.67 35.81
C LYS A 323 25.83 11.96 36.11
N VAL A 324 24.80 11.89 36.93
CA VAL A 324 23.86 13.01 37.13
C VAL A 324 24.42 14.03 38.11
N GLN A 325 24.64 13.65 39.38
CA GLN A 325 25.21 14.55 40.39
C GLN A 325 26.62 15.02 40.01
N GLY A 326 27.41 14.15 39.37
CA GLY A 326 28.73 14.52 38.87
C GLY A 326 28.70 15.60 37.79
N LEU A 327 27.68 15.62 36.92
CA LEU A 327 27.48 16.71 35.95
C LEU A 327 27.07 17.99 36.66
N GLU A 328 26.09 17.90 37.57
CA GLU A 328 25.58 19.06 38.32
C GLU A 328 26.69 19.75 39.12
N ALA A 329 27.54 18.99 39.81
CA ALA A 329 28.68 19.54 40.55
C ALA A 329 29.64 20.35 39.66
N ILE A 330 29.83 19.91 38.40
CA ILE A 330 30.67 20.62 37.42
C ILE A 330 29.97 21.89 36.94
N LEU A 331 28.68 21.79 36.56
CA LEU A 331 27.92 22.91 36.03
C LEU A 331 27.71 24.03 37.07
N ASP A 332 27.47 23.67 38.32
CA ASP A 332 27.32 24.62 39.44
C ASP A 332 28.62 25.37 39.76
N ALA A 333 29.78 24.79 39.41
CA ALA A 333 31.10 25.32 39.72
C ALA A 333 31.72 26.16 38.59
N ILE A 334 31.04 26.33 37.45
CA ILE A 334 31.54 27.11 36.31
C ILE A 334 30.61 28.26 35.93
N ASP A 335 31.16 29.23 35.22
CA ASP A 335 30.37 30.29 34.59
C ASP A 335 29.83 29.81 33.24
N LEU A 336 28.56 29.41 33.20
CA LEU A 336 27.91 28.85 32.00
C LEU A 336 27.86 29.83 30.82
N VAL A 337 27.96 31.15 31.05
CA VAL A 337 27.96 32.16 29.99
C VAL A 337 29.23 32.07 29.14
N GLN A 338 30.33 31.56 29.70
CA GLN A 338 31.60 31.37 28.99
C GLN A 338 31.65 30.05 28.21
N LEU A 339 30.65 29.18 28.38
CA LEU A 339 30.67 27.83 27.84
C LEU A 339 30.31 27.85 26.34
N LYS A 340 31.25 27.38 25.52
CA LYS A 340 31.07 27.21 24.07
C LYS A 340 30.59 25.81 23.71
N TYR A 341 30.99 24.80 24.49
CA TYR A 341 30.66 23.40 24.22
C TYR A 341 30.32 22.66 25.52
N LEU A 342 29.20 21.93 25.50
CA LEU A 342 28.84 20.95 26.52
C LEU A 342 28.56 19.61 25.86
N VAL A 343 29.42 18.63 26.07
CA VAL A 343 29.29 17.29 25.48
C VAL A 343 29.08 16.28 26.60
N LEU A 344 27.93 15.63 26.61
CA LEU A 344 27.56 14.61 27.58
C LEU A 344 27.70 13.23 26.94
N PHE A 345 28.47 12.35 27.58
CA PHE A 345 28.57 10.96 27.13
C PHE A 345 27.40 10.18 27.71
N SER A 346 26.32 10.14 26.94
CA SER A 346 25.17 9.28 27.20
C SER A 346 25.44 7.87 26.65
N SER A 347 24.40 7.03 26.57
CA SER A 347 24.49 5.69 26.00
C SER A 347 23.20 5.32 25.29
N ILE A 348 23.32 4.48 24.27
CA ILE A 348 22.16 3.85 23.62
C ILE A 348 21.21 3.16 24.61
N ALA A 349 21.72 2.70 25.76
CA ALA A 349 20.90 2.14 26.83
C ALA A 349 19.88 3.15 27.40
N GLY A 350 20.15 4.46 27.36
CA GLY A 350 19.18 5.48 27.75
C GLY A 350 17.98 5.52 26.80
N ARG A 351 18.22 5.41 25.49
CA ARG A 351 17.17 5.48 24.47
C ARG A 351 16.44 4.17 24.21
N LEU A 352 17.11 3.02 24.30
CA LEU A 352 16.53 1.70 24.01
C LEU A 352 16.31 0.81 25.24
N GLY A 353 16.80 1.22 26.42
CA GLY A 353 16.94 0.32 27.56
C GLY A 353 18.08 -0.68 27.37
N ASN A 354 18.48 -1.36 28.44
CA ASN A 354 19.32 -2.55 28.33
C ASN A 354 19.10 -3.45 29.54
N ARG A 355 18.94 -4.76 29.31
CA ARG A 355 18.64 -5.73 30.35
C ARG A 355 19.74 -5.72 31.43
N GLY A 356 19.34 -5.54 32.69
CA GLY A 356 20.23 -5.45 33.85
C GLY A 356 20.88 -4.08 34.06
N GLN A 357 20.48 -3.04 33.32
CA GLN A 357 21.11 -1.71 33.35
C GLN A 357 20.10 -0.59 33.60
N CYS A 358 19.11 -0.81 34.47
CA CYS A 358 18.02 0.16 34.67
C CYS A 358 18.51 1.51 35.23
N ASP A 359 19.50 1.50 36.12
CA ASP A 359 20.14 2.69 36.69
C ASP A 359 20.97 3.45 35.65
N TYR A 360 21.71 2.72 34.81
CA TYR A 360 22.52 3.28 33.75
C TYR A 360 21.62 3.86 32.65
N ALA A 361 20.55 3.16 32.25
CA ALA A 361 19.56 3.67 31.31
C ALA A 361 18.88 4.94 31.85
N ALA A 362 18.43 4.93 33.11
CA ALA A 362 17.86 6.10 33.75
C ALA A 362 18.83 7.28 33.79
N ALA A 363 20.07 7.06 34.21
CA ALA A 363 21.08 8.11 34.32
C ALA A 363 21.44 8.74 32.97
N ASN A 364 21.56 7.92 31.91
CA ASN A 364 21.84 8.41 30.57
C ASN A 364 20.63 9.14 29.95
N GLU A 365 19.40 8.71 30.25
CA GLU A 365 18.22 9.45 29.81
C GLU A 365 18.08 10.80 30.52
N VAL A 366 18.49 10.90 31.80
CA VAL A 366 18.64 12.20 32.48
C VAL A 366 19.65 13.10 31.78
N LEU A 367 20.81 12.56 31.34
CA LEU A 367 21.78 13.35 30.56
C LEU A 367 21.17 13.83 29.24
N ASN A 368 20.41 12.98 28.54
CA ASN A 368 19.70 13.36 27.32
C ASN A 368 18.77 14.56 27.56
N LYS A 369 17.93 14.51 28.59
CA LYS A 369 16.97 15.60 28.88
C LYS A 369 17.62 16.85 29.46
N LYS A 370 18.68 16.71 30.26
CA LYS A 370 19.50 17.87 30.67
C LYS A 370 20.17 18.53 29.47
N ALA A 371 20.68 17.77 28.49
CA ALA A 371 21.25 18.34 27.28
C ALA A 371 20.22 19.17 26.49
N GLN A 372 19.00 18.65 26.32
CA GLN A 372 17.91 19.39 25.67
C GLN A 372 17.59 20.69 26.42
N ALA A 373 17.42 20.62 27.74
CA ALA A 373 17.15 21.79 28.58
C ALA A 373 18.27 22.84 28.50
N MET A 374 19.53 22.40 28.48
CA MET A 374 20.67 23.29 28.39
C MET A 374 20.86 23.89 27.00
N ALA A 375 20.55 23.15 25.93
CA ALA A 375 20.58 23.68 24.56
C ALA A 375 19.60 24.86 24.40
N LEU A 376 18.42 24.75 25.00
CA LEU A 376 17.42 25.83 25.03
C LEU A 376 17.87 27.00 25.92
N SER A 377 18.54 26.72 27.04
CA SER A 377 18.96 27.74 28.00
C SER A 377 20.25 28.47 27.62
N LEU A 378 21.09 27.85 26.78
CA LEU A 378 22.41 28.36 26.37
C LEU A 378 22.53 28.32 24.83
N PRO A 379 21.81 29.18 24.08
CA PRO A 379 21.75 29.09 22.61
C PRO A 379 23.11 29.30 21.93
N GLU A 380 24.02 30.02 22.57
CA GLU A 380 25.39 30.25 22.08
C GLU A 380 26.32 29.04 22.32
N CYS A 381 25.97 28.16 23.25
CA CYS A 381 26.71 26.95 23.59
C CYS A 381 26.26 25.78 22.71
N ARG A 382 27.21 25.07 22.10
CA ARG A 382 26.94 23.81 21.41
C ARG A 382 26.77 22.70 22.44
N VAL A 383 25.53 22.31 22.71
CA VAL A 383 25.20 21.21 23.63
C VAL A 383 24.94 19.91 22.84
N LEU A 384 25.55 18.82 23.29
CA LEU A 384 25.47 17.51 22.65
C LEU A 384 25.31 16.42 23.71
N SER A 385 24.33 15.54 23.55
CA SER A 385 24.23 14.26 24.26
C SER A 385 24.53 13.11 23.29
N LEU A 386 25.72 12.55 23.41
CA LEU A 386 26.19 11.48 22.54
C LEU A 386 25.83 10.12 23.17
N ASN A 387 24.80 9.48 22.64
CA ASN A 387 24.31 8.17 23.02
C ASN A 387 25.18 7.09 22.35
N TRP A 388 26.30 6.79 22.98
CA TRP A 388 27.26 5.83 22.45
C TRP A 388 26.76 4.38 22.52
N GLY A 389 26.94 3.65 21.42
CA GLY A 389 27.03 2.20 21.40
C GLY A 389 28.34 1.71 22.02
N PRO A 390 28.57 0.38 22.08
CA PRO A 390 29.74 -0.17 22.75
C PRO A 390 31.04 0.13 21.99
N TRP A 391 32.06 0.63 22.68
CA TRP A 391 33.38 0.92 22.12
C TRP A 391 34.33 -0.28 22.21
N ASP A 392 35.28 -0.40 21.28
CA ASP A 392 36.38 -1.36 21.35
C ASP A 392 37.49 -0.86 22.30
N GLY A 393 37.10 -0.67 23.56
CA GLY A 393 37.92 -0.11 24.63
C GLY A 393 37.07 0.50 25.75
N GLY A 394 37.72 0.96 26.82
CA GLY A 394 37.01 1.54 27.97
C GLY A 394 36.34 0.48 28.85
N MET A 395 35.01 0.54 28.96
CA MET A 395 34.21 -0.34 29.84
C MET A 395 33.97 -1.74 29.26
N VAL A 396 34.28 -1.97 27.98
CA VAL A 396 34.12 -3.28 27.33
C VAL A 396 35.32 -4.18 27.64
N THR A 397 35.10 -5.21 28.46
CA THR A 397 36.11 -6.24 28.77
C THR A 397 36.24 -7.24 27.62
N PRO A 398 37.33 -8.04 27.55
CA PRO A 398 37.48 -9.07 26.51
C PRO A 398 36.34 -10.08 26.45
N ASP A 399 35.73 -10.42 27.59
CA ASP A 399 34.59 -11.33 27.65
C ASP A 399 33.30 -10.65 27.18
N LEU A 400 33.10 -9.38 27.52
CA LEU A 400 31.97 -8.60 27.01
C LEU A 400 32.09 -8.35 25.49
N LYS A 401 33.31 -8.16 24.98
CA LYS A 401 33.60 -8.09 23.53
C LYS A 401 33.19 -9.38 22.80
N LYS A 402 33.46 -10.55 23.38
CA LYS A 402 32.98 -11.83 22.84
C LYS A 402 31.46 -11.92 22.83
N GLU A 403 30.80 -11.44 23.90
CA GLU A 403 29.34 -11.45 24.00
C GLU A 403 28.68 -10.49 23.00
N PHE A 404 29.20 -9.27 22.83
CA PHE A 404 28.73 -8.34 21.79
C PHE A 404 28.92 -8.93 20.39
N SER A 405 30.07 -9.56 20.13
CA SER A 405 30.32 -10.26 18.87
C SER A 405 29.32 -11.41 18.65
N ARG A 406 28.97 -12.16 19.70
CA ARG A 406 27.96 -13.24 19.66
C ARG A 406 26.56 -12.72 19.33
N ARG A 407 26.22 -11.52 19.81
CA ARG A 407 24.95 -10.82 19.55
C ARG A 407 24.95 -10.04 18.22
N GLY A 408 26.06 -10.04 17.48
CA GLY A 408 26.20 -9.30 16.22
C GLY A 408 26.30 -7.79 16.39
N VAL A 409 26.62 -7.30 17.60
CA VAL A 409 26.81 -5.88 17.89
C VAL A 409 28.25 -5.49 17.58
N GLU A 410 28.43 -4.61 16.60
CA GLU A 410 29.75 -4.10 16.23
C GLU A 410 30.26 -3.08 17.26
N LEU A 411 31.54 -3.21 17.61
CA LEU A 411 32.22 -2.28 18.53
C LEU A 411 32.78 -1.09 17.78
N ILE A 412 32.61 0.11 18.33
CA ILE A 412 33.14 1.36 17.78
C ILE A 412 34.66 1.42 18.01
N PRO A 413 35.50 1.49 16.96
CA PRO A 413 36.94 1.66 17.15
C PRO A 413 37.25 2.97 17.88
N LEU A 414 38.23 2.95 18.80
CA LEU A 414 38.58 4.12 19.62
C LEU A 414 38.89 5.39 18.80
N SER A 415 39.64 5.26 17.72
CA SER A 415 39.97 6.42 16.86
C SER A 415 38.75 6.93 16.09
N ALA A 416 37.87 6.03 15.64
CA ALA A 416 36.68 6.37 14.87
C ALA A 416 35.65 7.10 15.73
N GLY A 417 35.36 6.59 16.94
CA GLY A 417 34.45 7.29 17.86
C GLY A 417 35.01 8.63 18.33
N ALA A 418 36.33 8.72 18.55
CA ALA A 418 36.96 9.99 18.94
C ALA A 418 36.91 11.03 17.82
N ALA A 419 37.10 10.62 16.55
CA ALA A 419 36.90 11.48 15.39
C ALA A 419 35.43 11.92 15.25
N GLN A 420 34.49 10.98 15.41
CA GLN A 420 33.05 11.29 15.35
C GLN A 420 32.66 12.36 16.38
N LEU A 421 33.16 12.29 17.62
CA LEU A 421 32.93 13.34 18.61
C LEU A 421 33.35 14.72 18.10
N VAL A 422 34.53 14.81 17.47
CA VAL A 422 35.04 16.07 16.92
C VAL A 422 34.15 16.55 15.78
N ASP A 423 33.72 15.66 14.89
CA ASP A 423 32.82 15.98 13.78
C ASP A 423 31.45 16.48 14.28
N GLU A 424 30.86 15.87 15.31
CA GLU A 424 29.59 16.33 15.91
C GLU A 424 29.72 17.70 16.56
N MET A 425 30.84 17.95 17.25
CA MET A 425 31.13 19.26 17.82
C MET A 425 31.29 20.32 16.72
N ALA A 426 31.86 19.95 15.57
CA ALA A 426 32.04 20.82 14.41
C ALA A 426 30.78 20.96 13.52
N ASN A 427 29.72 20.18 13.80
CA ASN A 427 28.52 20.15 12.97
C ASN A 427 27.85 21.55 12.95
N PRO A 428 27.64 22.15 11.77
CA PRO A 428 27.01 23.46 11.67
C PRO A 428 25.53 23.46 12.09
N ASP A 429 24.87 22.30 12.04
CA ASP A 429 23.50 22.15 12.52
C ASP A 429 23.49 22.05 14.06
N ARG A 430 23.26 23.21 14.69
CA ARG A 430 23.18 23.33 16.15
C ARG A 430 21.87 22.79 16.74
N GLY A 431 20.86 22.51 15.92
CA GLY A 431 19.56 21.99 16.39
C GLY A 431 19.62 20.52 16.82
N VAL A 432 20.62 19.77 16.37
CA VAL A 432 20.80 18.36 16.74
C VAL A 432 21.46 18.26 18.12
N VAL A 433 20.71 17.92 19.16
CA VAL A 433 21.21 17.80 20.54
C VAL A 433 21.48 16.35 20.94
N GLU A 434 20.53 15.44 20.72
CA GLU A 434 20.66 14.01 21.04
C GLU A 434 21.08 13.21 19.81
N VAL A 435 22.25 12.55 19.88
CA VAL A 435 22.81 11.78 18.74
C VAL A 435 23.10 10.36 19.19
N ILE A 436 22.69 9.36 18.41
CA ILE A 436 23.08 7.96 18.64
C ILE A 436 24.21 7.57 17.69
N ILE A 437 25.30 7.03 18.25
CA ILE A 437 26.47 6.62 17.49
C ILE A 437 26.78 5.15 17.77
N GLY A 438 26.77 4.31 16.73
CA GLY A 438 27.05 2.87 16.82
C GLY A 438 27.61 2.31 15.50
N GLY A 439 28.27 1.15 15.53
CA GLY A 439 28.55 0.37 14.32
C GLY A 439 27.25 -0.05 13.63
N THR A 440 27.26 -0.40 12.34
CA THR A 440 26.06 -0.56 11.49
C THR A 440 24.83 -1.08 12.24
N MET A 441 23.96 -0.16 12.67
CA MET A 441 22.86 -0.45 13.57
C MET A 441 21.65 -0.89 12.76
N ASN A 442 21.64 -2.16 12.34
CA ASN A 442 20.39 -2.84 12.04
C ASN A 442 19.92 -3.51 13.34
N PRO A 443 18.87 -3.00 14.01
CA PRO A 443 18.39 -3.53 15.29
C PRO A 443 17.55 -4.79 15.11
N THR A 444 17.79 -5.58 14.06
CA THR A 444 17.32 -6.96 14.06
C THR A 444 18.35 -7.74 14.87
N PRO A 445 17.98 -8.36 16.01
CA PRO A 445 18.84 -9.35 16.63
C PRO A 445 19.31 -10.28 15.52
N LYS A 446 20.62 -10.43 15.32
CA LYS A 446 21.14 -11.61 14.64
C LYS A 446 20.95 -12.79 15.58
N ASP A 447 19.69 -13.10 15.90
CA ASP A 447 19.33 -14.48 16.09
C ASP A 447 19.86 -15.20 14.86
N LYS A 448 20.50 -16.35 15.06
CA LYS A 448 20.76 -17.23 13.93
C LYS A 448 19.43 -17.33 13.18
N PRO A 449 19.39 -17.00 11.87
CA PRO A 449 18.14 -16.99 11.15
C PRO A 449 17.43 -18.30 11.47
N PRO A 450 16.17 -18.25 11.93
CA PRO A 450 15.48 -19.43 12.40
C PRO A 450 15.61 -20.50 11.32
N ARG A 451 15.90 -21.74 11.72
CA ARG A 451 16.04 -22.81 10.73
C ARG A 451 14.70 -22.97 10.03
N MET A 452 14.65 -22.50 8.79
CA MET A 452 13.46 -22.54 7.96
C MET A 452 13.34 -23.92 7.31
N ASN A 453 12.18 -24.53 7.43
CA ASN A 453 11.85 -25.77 6.73
C ASN A 453 11.03 -25.43 5.49
N ARG A 454 11.28 -26.17 4.41
CA ARG A 454 10.44 -26.11 3.21
C ARG A 454 9.10 -26.74 3.55
N THR A 455 8.03 -25.96 3.47
CA THR A 455 6.71 -26.44 3.88
C THR A 455 5.79 -26.66 2.69
N MET A 456 5.69 -25.68 1.79
CA MET A 456 4.74 -25.72 0.68
C MET A 456 5.33 -25.03 -0.55
N SER A 457 5.15 -25.64 -1.72
CA SER A 457 5.32 -25.01 -3.03
C SER A 457 3.95 -24.82 -3.69
N LEU A 458 3.76 -23.70 -4.38
CA LEU A 458 2.52 -23.34 -5.04
C LEU A 458 2.82 -22.63 -6.36
N ALA A 459 2.07 -22.95 -7.40
CA ALA A 459 2.07 -22.18 -8.65
C ALA A 459 1.25 -20.90 -8.48
N LEU A 460 1.85 -19.75 -8.79
CA LEU A 460 1.19 -18.45 -8.90
C LEU A 460 1.27 -17.98 -10.35
N GLY A 461 0.14 -17.62 -10.93
CA GLY A 461 0.12 -17.12 -12.29
C GLY A 461 -1.28 -16.96 -12.86
N PRO A 462 -1.40 -16.43 -14.09
CA PRO A 462 -2.68 -16.24 -14.77
C PRO A 462 -3.57 -17.48 -14.83
N LYS A 463 -2.98 -18.70 -14.84
CA LYS A 463 -3.74 -19.97 -14.91
C LYS A 463 -4.00 -20.53 -13.51
N ALA A 464 -2.98 -20.66 -12.67
CA ALA A 464 -3.13 -21.23 -11.33
C ALA A 464 -3.88 -20.32 -10.35
N THR A 465 -3.76 -19.00 -10.50
CA THR A 465 -4.30 -17.98 -9.58
C THR A 465 -5.02 -16.88 -10.37
N PRO A 466 -6.19 -17.16 -11.00
CA PRO A 466 -6.81 -16.25 -11.97
C PRO A 466 -7.08 -14.82 -11.48
N ILE A 467 -7.14 -14.58 -10.17
CA ILE A 467 -7.30 -13.23 -9.60
C ILE A 467 -6.22 -12.24 -10.05
N VAL A 468 -5.00 -12.71 -10.35
CA VAL A 468 -3.92 -11.81 -10.80
C VAL A 468 -4.25 -11.15 -12.15
N ASN A 469 -5.15 -11.74 -12.95
CA ASN A 469 -5.57 -11.18 -14.23
C ASN A 469 -6.36 -9.88 -14.07
N VAL A 470 -6.92 -9.64 -12.88
CA VAL A 470 -7.65 -8.42 -12.53
C VAL A 470 -6.89 -7.52 -11.54
N HIS A 471 -5.64 -7.87 -11.21
CA HIS A 471 -4.70 -7.08 -10.41
C HIS A 471 -3.45 -6.77 -11.25
N LYS A 472 -3.59 -5.82 -12.18
CA LYS A 472 -2.54 -5.46 -13.15
C LYS A 472 -2.05 -4.03 -12.93
N ILE A 473 -0.73 -3.86 -12.96
CA ILE A 473 -0.07 -2.56 -12.96
C ILE A 473 0.73 -2.48 -14.25
N ASP A 474 0.52 -1.43 -15.04
CA ASP A 474 1.15 -1.25 -16.35
C ASP A 474 0.94 -2.48 -17.26
N HIS A 475 -0.33 -2.90 -17.38
CA HIS A 475 -0.79 -4.11 -18.09
C HIS A 475 -0.23 -5.45 -17.58
N THR A 476 0.68 -5.42 -16.61
CA THR A 476 1.39 -6.59 -16.08
C THR A 476 0.69 -7.14 -14.83
N PRO A 477 0.31 -8.43 -14.79
CA PRO A 477 -0.21 -9.04 -13.57
C PRO A 477 0.80 -8.98 -12.42
N VAL A 478 0.33 -8.55 -11.25
CA VAL A 478 1.13 -8.46 -10.02
C VAL A 478 0.43 -9.26 -8.92
N VAL A 479 1.18 -10.04 -8.14
CA VAL A 479 0.62 -10.76 -6.99
C VAL A 479 0.28 -9.77 -5.87
N PRO A 480 -0.96 -9.74 -5.35
CA PRO A 480 -1.34 -8.84 -4.26
C PRO A 480 -0.53 -9.08 -2.98
N PHE A 481 -0.12 -8.01 -2.29
CA PHE A 481 0.58 -8.12 -1.01
C PHE A 481 -0.28 -8.81 0.07
N ALA A 482 -1.59 -8.56 0.02
CA ALA A 482 -2.58 -9.23 0.86
C ALA A 482 -2.61 -10.76 0.66
N LEU A 483 -2.43 -11.23 -0.58
CA LEU A 483 -2.39 -12.67 -0.89
C LEU A 483 -1.12 -13.32 -0.32
N MET A 484 0.01 -12.61 -0.34
CA MET A 484 1.26 -13.09 0.28
C MET A 484 1.10 -13.25 1.80
N ALA A 485 0.39 -12.32 2.45
CA ALA A 485 0.10 -12.38 3.88
C ALA A 485 -0.75 -13.62 4.24
N ASP A 486 -1.83 -13.88 3.49
CA ASP A 486 -2.65 -15.08 3.70
C ASP A 486 -1.88 -16.37 3.44
N LEU A 487 -1.08 -16.45 2.37
CA LEU A 487 -0.27 -17.64 2.09
C LEU A 487 0.68 -17.99 3.25
N MET A 488 1.37 -16.99 3.81
CA MET A 488 2.27 -17.22 4.94
C MET A 488 1.51 -17.59 6.21
N GLY A 489 0.40 -16.92 6.51
CA GLY A 489 -0.46 -17.24 7.65
C GLY A 489 -0.98 -18.67 7.59
N ARG A 490 -1.55 -19.05 6.44
CA ARG A 490 -2.12 -20.38 6.18
C ARG A 490 -1.10 -21.50 6.39
N VAL A 491 0.08 -21.37 5.78
CA VAL A 491 1.13 -22.38 5.86
C VAL A 491 1.66 -22.51 7.29
N ALA A 492 1.82 -21.39 8.00
CA ALA A 492 2.21 -21.42 9.41
C ALA A 492 1.17 -22.10 10.30
N THR A 493 -0.13 -21.85 10.08
CA THR A 493 -1.21 -22.53 10.81
C THR A 493 -1.26 -24.03 10.52
N GLN A 494 -1.15 -24.44 9.24
CA GLN A 494 -1.14 -25.86 8.86
C GLN A 494 0.02 -26.64 9.50
N ASN A 495 1.17 -26.00 9.66
CA ASN A 495 2.34 -26.58 10.31
C ASN A 495 2.28 -26.63 11.83
N ASN A 496 1.29 -26.01 12.45
CA ASN A 496 1.11 -26.01 13.90
C ASN A 496 -0.33 -26.41 14.26
N PRO A 497 -0.69 -27.71 14.11
CA PRO A 497 -2.03 -28.19 14.38
C PRO A 497 -2.51 -27.87 15.80
N GLY A 498 -3.77 -27.46 15.93
CA GLY A 498 -4.38 -27.06 17.21
C GLY A 498 -4.26 -25.56 17.52
N LEU A 499 -3.49 -24.80 16.74
CA LEU A 499 -3.43 -23.34 16.84
C LEU A 499 -4.23 -22.67 15.72
N GLN A 500 -4.72 -21.47 16.00
CA GLN A 500 -5.41 -20.58 15.08
C GLN A 500 -4.53 -19.39 14.73
N PHE A 501 -4.66 -18.88 13.51
CA PHE A 501 -4.07 -17.61 13.12
C PHE A 501 -4.75 -16.45 13.86
N ILE A 502 -3.96 -15.65 14.57
CA ILE A 502 -4.45 -14.46 15.28
C ILE A 502 -3.83 -13.16 14.73
N GLY A 503 -2.90 -13.26 13.78
CA GLY A 503 -2.19 -12.09 13.27
C GLY A 503 -0.82 -12.39 12.69
N MET A 504 -0.08 -11.34 12.36
CA MET A 504 1.35 -11.42 12.02
C MET A 504 2.06 -10.10 12.34
N ASP A 505 3.34 -10.18 12.64
CA ASP A 505 4.21 -9.03 12.92
C ASP A 505 5.29 -8.90 11.86
N ASN A 506 5.75 -7.67 11.67
CA ASN A 506 6.85 -7.30 10.78
C ASN A 506 6.69 -7.83 9.36
N MET A 507 5.46 -7.77 8.82
CA MET A 507 5.20 -8.19 7.46
C MET A 507 5.80 -7.18 6.49
N ARG A 508 6.79 -7.64 5.71
CA ARG A 508 7.59 -6.78 4.83
C ARG A 508 7.63 -7.32 3.42
N LEU A 509 7.33 -6.45 2.46
CA LEU A 509 7.58 -6.68 1.04
C LEU A 509 9.06 -6.38 0.74
N LEU A 510 9.78 -7.38 0.24
CA LEU A 510 11.18 -7.25 -0.18
C LEU A 510 11.27 -7.07 -1.70
N LYS A 511 10.44 -7.80 -2.45
CA LYS A 511 10.31 -7.66 -3.90
C LYS A 511 8.92 -8.09 -4.35
N GLY A 512 8.26 -7.25 -5.14
CA GLY A 512 6.99 -7.60 -5.80
C GLY A 512 7.15 -8.75 -6.81
N ILE A 513 6.07 -9.50 -7.03
CA ILE A 513 6.02 -10.59 -8.02
C ILE A 513 5.21 -10.09 -9.22
N THR A 514 5.89 -9.94 -10.36
CA THR A 514 5.29 -9.66 -11.68
C THR A 514 5.26 -10.94 -12.51
N LEU A 515 4.23 -11.12 -13.36
CA LEU A 515 4.00 -12.36 -14.10
C LEU A 515 3.87 -12.10 -15.60
N ASP A 516 4.87 -12.52 -16.38
CA ASP A 516 4.96 -12.28 -17.83
C ASP A 516 4.26 -13.38 -18.66
N SER A 517 3.02 -13.73 -18.28
CA SER A 517 2.10 -14.70 -18.95
C SER A 517 2.23 -16.19 -18.54
N GLU A 518 3.29 -16.59 -17.84
CA GLU A 518 3.45 -17.96 -17.33
C GLU A 518 3.27 -18.04 -15.80
N ASP A 519 2.88 -19.22 -15.32
CA ASP A 519 2.82 -19.51 -13.89
C ASP A 519 4.25 -19.71 -13.36
N ILE A 520 4.57 -19.09 -12.23
CA ILE A 520 5.82 -19.30 -11.49
C ILE A 520 5.54 -20.16 -10.25
N VAL A 521 6.52 -20.94 -9.82
CA VAL A 521 6.42 -21.66 -8.55
C VAL A 521 7.09 -20.85 -7.44
N VAL A 522 6.31 -20.54 -6.41
CA VAL A 522 6.79 -19.92 -5.18
C VAL A 522 6.80 -20.94 -4.05
N GLN A 523 7.63 -20.67 -3.05
CA GLN A 523 7.81 -21.55 -1.91
C GLN A 523 7.60 -20.76 -0.62
N VAL A 524 6.75 -21.28 0.28
CA VAL A 524 6.58 -20.75 1.63
C VAL A 524 7.39 -21.61 2.59
N ASN A 525 8.32 -20.96 3.29
CA ASN A 525 9.13 -21.56 4.34
C ASN A 525 8.65 -21.11 5.70
N THR A 526 8.63 -22.02 6.66
CA THR A 526 8.29 -21.68 8.06
C THR A 526 9.33 -22.26 9.02
N GLY A 527 9.65 -21.52 10.08
CA GLY A 527 10.49 -22.03 11.17
C GLY A 527 9.68 -22.65 12.30
N LYS A 528 10.37 -23.14 13.33
CA LYS A 528 9.74 -23.69 14.54
C LYS A 528 8.95 -22.58 15.25
N CYS A 529 7.71 -22.89 15.62
CA CYS A 529 6.90 -21.99 16.43
C CYS A 529 7.50 -21.83 17.84
N GLN A 530 7.65 -20.58 18.29
CA GLN A 530 8.24 -20.23 19.57
C GLN A 530 7.25 -19.42 20.40
N ARG A 531 7.23 -19.67 21.71
CA ARG A 531 6.37 -18.92 22.63
C ARG A 531 7.07 -17.61 22.98
N SER A 532 6.36 -16.51 22.79
CA SER A 532 6.74 -15.19 23.27
C SER A 532 5.57 -14.66 24.09
N GLY A 533 5.68 -14.84 25.41
CA GLY A 533 4.59 -14.59 26.36
C GLY A 533 3.37 -15.48 26.18
N HIS A 534 2.20 -14.87 26.03
CA HIS A 534 0.93 -15.57 25.80
C HIS A 534 0.71 -15.96 24.33
N LEU A 535 1.55 -15.49 23.41
CA LEU A 535 1.41 -15.72 21.97
C LEU A 535 2.49 -16.67 21.45
N LEU A 536 2.14 -17.38 20.39
CA LEU A 536 3.04 -18.29 19.68
C LEU A 536 3.40 -17.68 18.33
N PHE A 537 4.68 -17.53 18.04
CA PHE A 537 5.16 -16.95 16.78
C PHE A 537 5.88 -17.97 15.93
N ALA A 538 5.51 -18.06 14.66
CA ALA A 538 6.18 -18.84 13.65
C ALA A 538 6.79 -17.91 12.58
N PRO A 539 8.12 -17.86 12.42
CA PRO A 539 8.73 -17.09 11.34
C PRO A 539 8.33 -17.70 9.99
N ALA A 540 7.99 -16.86 9.03
CA ALA A 540 7.58 -17.25 7.69
C ALA A 540 8.27 -16.40 6.61
N GLU A 541 8.65 -17.03 5.49
CA GLU A 541 9.24 -16.37 4.33
C GLU A 541 8.63 -16.92 3.04
N LEU A 542 8.33 -16.02 2.11
CA LEU A 542 7.92 -16.34 0.75
C LEU A 542 9.12 -16.14 -0.19
N VAL A 543 9.53 -17.20 -0.91
CA VAL A 543 10.73 -17.20 -1.74
C VAL A 543 10.47 -17.78 -3.13
N CYS A 544 11.37 -17.47 -4.06
CA CYS A 544 11.41 -18.14 -5.37
C CYS A 544 11.90 -19.58 -5.20
N GLU A 545 11.26 -20.57 -5.85
CA GLU A 545 11.67 -21.96 -5.73
C GLU A 545 13.05 -22.23 -6.37
N THR A 546 13.35 -21.53 -7.47
CA THR A 546 14.54 -21.77 -8.31
C THR A 546 15.76 -20.93 -7.93
N GLY A 547 15.67 -20.05 -6.92
CA GLY A 547 16.76 -19.13 -6.57
C GLY A 547 16.69 -18.56 -5.15
N PRO A 548 17.72 -17.79 -4.72
CA PRO A 548 17.82 -17.26 -3.36
C PRO A 548 16.92 -16.04 -3.10
N LEU A 549 16.07 -15.66 -4.06
CA LEU A 549 15.27 -14.46 -4.01
C LEU A 549 14.12 -14.60 -3.00
N LYS A 550 14.04 -13.67 -2.05
CA LYS A 550 12.93 -13.54 -1.11
C LYS A 550 11.96 -12.45 -1.57
N TYR A 551 10.67 -12.76 -1.57
CA TYR A 551 9.61 -11.83 -1.94
C TYR A 551 9.05 -11.10 -0.72
N ALA A 552 8.78 -11.84 0.36
CA ALA A 552 8.24 -11.30 1.60
C ALA A 552 8.68 -12.11 2.83
N GLN A 553 8.58 -11.50 4.01
CA GLN A 553 8.85 -12.15 5.29
C GLN A 553 7.94 -11.61 6.40
N ALA A 554 7.62 -12.43 7.39
CA ALA A 554 6.80 -12.07 8.55
C ALA A 554 7.06 -12.98 9.77
N GLN A 555 6.57 -12.57 10.94
CA GLN A 555 6.39 -13.42 12.11
C GLN A 555 4.90 -13.71 12.29
N VAL A 556 4.44 -14.91 11.95
CA VAL A 556 3.02 -15.27 12.05
C VAL A 556 2.66 -15.52 13.51
N ALA A 557 1.65 -14.81 14.02
CA ALA A 557 1.12 -14.97 15.37
C ALA A 557 0.00 -16.01 15.40
N LEU A 558 0.13 -16.96 16.31
CA LEU A 558 -0.76 -18.10 16.51
C LEU A 558 -1.18 -18.18 17.99
N ALA A 559 -2.38 -18.70 18.26
CA ALA A 559 -2.85 -19.00 19.61
C ALA A 559 -3.91 -20.12 19.58
N GLU A 560 -4.25 -20.70 20.74
CA GLU A 560 -5.30 -21.74 20.84
C GLU A 560 -6.70 -21.18 20.57
N ALA A 561 -6.93 -19.89 20.86
CA ALA A 561 -8.17 -19.17 20.61
C ALA A 561 -7.91 -17.73 20.17
N LEU A 562 -8.88 -17.15 19.46
CA LEU A 562 -8.85 -15.73 19.10
C LEU A 562 -8.99 -14.84 20.36
N PRO A 563 -8.27 -13.71 20.41
CA PRO A 563 -8.43 -12.73 21.50
C PRO A 563 -9.79 -12.02 21.42
N GLU A 564 -10.25 -11.48 22.56
CA GLU A 564 -11.44 -10.65 22.58
C GLU A 564 -11.21 -9.32 21.83
N PRO A 565 -12.22 -8.83 21.07
CA PRO A 565 -12.16 -7.55 20.40
C PRO A 565 -11.92 -6.39 21.36
N PRO A 566 -11.07 -5.42 20.98
CA PRO A 566 -10.96 -4.18 21.73
C PRO A 566 -12.26 -3.36 21.61
N VAL A 567 -12.57 -2.59 22.65
CA VAL A 567 -13.66 -1.62 22.61
C VAL A 567 -13.15 -0.36 21.91
N LEU A 568 -13.81 0.05 20.83
CA LEU A 568 -13.50 1.29 20.13
C LEU A 568 -13.96 2.49 20.99
N SER A 569 -13.05 3.42 21.31
CA SER A 569 -13.44 4.63 22.04
C SER A 569 -14.24 5.59 21.15
N GLN A 570 -15.14 6.40 21.73
CA GLN A 570 -15.86 7.43 20.97
C GLN A 570 -14.93 8.47 20.33
N ALA A 571 -13.74 8.69 20.91
CA ALA A 571 -12.71 9.56 20.35
C ALA A 571 -12.01 8.99 19.10
N ALA A 572 -12.21 7.69 18.78
CA ALA A 572 -11.65 7.07 17.59
C ALA A 572 -12.43 7.40 16.30
N PHE A 573 -13.63 7.99 16.42
CA PHE A 573 -14.41 8.43 15.26
C PHE A 573 -13.85 9.75 14.73
N MET A 574 -13.39 9.73 13.47
CA MET A 574 -12.92 10.93 12.78
C MET A 574 -14.11 11.74 12.25
N ASP A 575 -14.02 13.07 12.33
CA ASP A 575 -14.91 13.95 11.57
C ASP A 575 -14.56 13.85 10.08
N LEU A 576 -15.35 13.08 9.35
CA LEU A 576 -15.15 12.82 7.92
C LEU A 576 -16.11 13.69 7.09
N ALA A 577 -15.55 14.43 6.13
CA ALA A 577 -16.34 15.14 5.12
C ALA A 577 -16.77 14.17 3.99
N PRO A 578 -17.87 14.44 3.28
CA PRO A 578 -18.24 13.67 2.10
C PRO A 578 -17.10 13.66 1.06
N CYS A 579 -16.78 12.48 0.52
CA CYS A 579 -15.78 12.34 -0.55
C CYS A 579 -16.42 12.68 -1.91
N ALA A 580 -15.69 13.39 -2.77
CA ALA A 580 -16.17 13.74 -4.12
C ALA A 580 -16.13 12.52 -5.06
N LEU A 581 -15.19 11.60 -4.86
CA LEU A 581 -15.09 10.36 -5.61
C LEU A 581 -16.21 9.38 -5.23
N THR A 582 -16.94 8.90 -6.24
CA THR A 582 -17.79 7.71 -6.08
C THR A 582 -16.94 6.44 -6.22
N PRO A 583 -17.35 5.29 -5.63
CA PRO A 583 -16.64 4.03 -5.80
C PRO A 583 -16.44 3.64 -7.28
N GLN A 584 -17.46 3.86 -8.12
CA GLN A 584 -17.35 3.62 -9.56
C GLN A 584 -16.25 4.47 -10.19
N ARG A 585 -16.24 5.78 -9.91
CA ARG A 585 -15.23 6.69 -10.45
C ARG A 585 -13.84 6.36 -9.93
N ALA A 586 -13.71 6.02 -8.65
CA ALA A 586 -12.47 5.58 -8.03
C ALA A 586 -11.84 4.39 -8.78
N TYR A 587 -12.63 3.36 -9.13
CA TYR A 587 -12.14 2.22 -9.93
C TYR A 587 -11.90 2.54 -11.41
N GLU A 588 -12.51 3.59 -11.95
CA GLU A 588 -12.31 4.01 -13.34
C GLU A 588 -11.08 4.91 -13.52
N THR A 589 -10.69 5.69 -12.50
CA THR A 589 -9.68 6.74 -12.67
C THR A 589 -8.51 6.70 -11.68
N VAL A 590 -8.64 5.96 -10.57
CA VAL A 590 -7.62 5.97 -9.50
C VAL A 590 -7.07 4.58 -9.24
N LEU A 591 -7.94 3.62 -8.93
CA LEU A 591 -7.55 2.26 -8.58
C LEU A 591 -7.32 1.42 -9.84
N PHE A 592 -6.30 0.56 -9.83
CA PHE A 592 -5.98 -0.37 -10.92
C PHE A 592 -6.74 -1.72 -10.82
N HIS A 593 -7.51 -1.90 -9.75
CA HIS A 593 -8.24 -3.12 -9.42
C HIS A 593 -9.45 -3.31 -10.33
N LYS A 594 -9.60 -4.52 -10.89
CA LYS A 594 -10.71 -4.89 -11.79
C LYS A 594 -11.49 -6.09 -11.24
N GLY A 595 -12.61 -6.42 -11.88
CA GLY A 595 -13.38 -7.64 -11.58
C GLY A 595 -13.73 -7.81 -10.09
N SER A 596 -13.44 -8.98 -9.55
CA SER A 596 -13.71 -9.37 -8.16
C SER A 596 -12.90 -8.63 -7.10
N LEU A 597 -11.88 -7.83 -7.49
CA LEU A 597 -11.14 -6.97 -6.57
C LEU A 597 -11.79 -5.59 -6.37
N LYS A 598 -12.91 -5.32 -7.05
CA LYS A 598 -13.73 -4.12 -6.81
C LYS A 598 -14.61 -4.31 -5.57
N SER A 599 -14.01 -4.26 -4.39
CA SER A 599 -14.67 -4.52 -3.11
C SER A 599 -15.34 -3.30 -2.49
N ILE A 600 -14.85 -2.09 -2.74
CA ILE A 600 -15.39 -0.85 -2.16
C ILE A 600 -16.74 -0.55 -2.81
N ILE A 601 -17.79 -0.54 -1.99
CA ILE A 601 -19.17 -0.24 -2.41
C ILE A 601 -19.65 1.13 -1.96
N GLU A 602 -19.00 1.71 -0.95
CA GLU A 602 -19.29 3.06 -0.48
C GLU A 602 -18.01 3.71 0.07
N ILE A 603 -17.81 5.00 -0.20
CA ILE A 603 -16.80 5.84 0.46
C ILE A 603 -17.57 6.73 1.44
N LYS A 604 -17.50 6.42 2.74
CA LYS A 604 -18.29 7.11 3.78
C LYS A 604 -17.88 8.57 3.94
N GLY A 605 -16.58 8.81 3.88
CA GLY A 605 -16.03 10.15 3.95
C GLY A 605 -14.52 10.14 4.09
N ILE A 606 -13.96 11.33 4.03
CA ILE A 606 -12.52 11.59 4.03
C ILE A 606 -12.20 12.85 4.85
N SER A 607 -11.03 12.87 5.46
CA SER A 607 -10.45 14.03 6.12
C SER A 607 -8.92 14.05 5.90
N PRO A 608 -8.23 15.15 6.26
CA PRO A 608 -6.77 15.17 6.28
C PRO A 608 -6.13 14.15 7.24
N LYS A 609 -6.90 13.50 8.12
CA LYS A 609 -6.42 12.50 9.07
C LYS A 609 -6.79 11.06 8.67
N GLY A 610 -7.65 10.84 7.66
CA GLY A 610 -8.03 9.50 7.27
C GLY A 610 -9.20 9.38 6.30
N ILE A 611 -9.57 8.14 5.97
CA ILE A 611 -10.71 7.80 5.11
C ILE A 611 -11.47 6.62 5.71
N GLU A 612 -12.78 6.58 5.49
CA GLU A 612 -13.61 5.42 5.78
C GLU A 612 -14.30 4.90 4.52
N VAL A 613 -14.24 3.59 4.31
CA VAL A 613 -14.91 2.89 3.20
C VAL A 613 -15.71 1.71 3.71
N ILE A 614 -16.81 1.38 3.01
CA ILE A 614 -17.53 0.12 3.16
C ILE A 614 -17.16 -0.80 2.01
N ALA A 615 -16.82 -2.02 2.36
CA ALA A 615 -16.40 -3.06 1.44
C ALA A 615 -17.29 -4.31 1.55
N MET A 616 -17.46 -5.00 0.43
CA MET A 616 -17.98 -6.36 0.45
C MET A 616 -16.95 -7.33 1.04
N PRO A 617 -17.38 -8.39 1.76
CA PRO A 617 -16.46 -9.41 2.25
C PRO A 617 -15.85 -10.20 1.08
N GLY A 618 -14.68 -10.79 1.31
CA GLY A 618 -14.05 -11.71 0.37
C GLY A 618 -14.93 -12.92 0.03
N THR A 619 -14.80 -13.40 -1.20
CA THR A 619 -15.52 -14.58 -1.69
C THR A 619 -14.73 -15.87 -1.40
N ALA A 620 -15.13 -17.02 -1.96
CA ALA A 620 -14.46 -18.29 -1.68
C ALA A 620 -13.06 -18.35 -2.33
N GLN A 621 -12.17 -19.23 -1.83
CA GLN A 621 -10.85 -19.44 -2.44
C GLN A 621 -10.91 -19.85 -3.91
N GLU A 622 -11.99 -20.53 -4.31
CA GLU A 622 -12.25 -20.98 -5.68
C GLU A 622 -12.37 -19.82 -6.67
N ASP A 623 -12.71 -18.61 -6.21
CA ASP A 623 -12.75 -17.42 -7.06
C ASP A 623 -11.35 -16.85 -7.33
N TRP A 624 -10.35 -17.22 -6.51
CA TRP A 624 -8.98 -16.72 -6.60
C TRP A 624 -8.01 -17.75 -7.19
N TYR A 625 -8.27 -19.04 -6.96
CA TYR A 625 -7.44 -20.17 -7.39
C TYR A 625 -8.20 -21.11 -8.31
N ALA A 626 -7.55 -21.58 -9.38
CA ALA A 626 -8.12 -22.60 -10.25
C ALA A 626 -8.30 -23.96 -9.53
N ALA A 627 -7.46 -24.25 -8.53
CA ALA A 627 -7.55 -25.43 -7.69
C ALA A 627 -7.38 -25.03 -6.22
N ALA A 628 -8.48 -24.65 -5.57
CA ALA A 628 -8.48 -24.31 -4.15
C ALA A 628 -8.13 -25.52 -3.28
N THR A 629 -7.33 -25.30 -2.23
CA THR A 629 -6.90 -26.35 -1.29
C THR A 629 -7.63 -26.29 0.05
N SER A 630 -8.52 -25.31 0.23
CA SER A 630 -9.31 -25.08 1.46
C SER A 630 -10.60 -24.34 1.11
N ASN A 631 -11.64 -24.56 1.91
CA ASN A 631 -12.93 -23.87 1.78
C ASN A 631 -12.98 -22.54 2.55
N THR A 632 -11.95 -22.21 3.34
CA THR A 632 -11.91 -21.00 4.18
C THR A 632 -10.55 -20.30 4.11
N TRP A 633 -10.58 -18.97 4.19
CA TRP A 633 -9.40 -18.11 4.29
C TRP A 633 -8.82 -18.09 5.72
N THR A 634 -7.50 -17.95 5.82
CA THR A 634 -6.83 -17.74 7.12
C THR A 634 -6.94 -16.27 7.51
N VAL A 635 -6.69 -15.39 6.55
CA VAL A 635 -7.09 -13.98 6.59
C VAL A 635 -7.71 -13.64 5.25
N ASP A 636 -8.82 -12.89 5.26
CA ASP A 636 -9.47 -12.44 4.02
C ASP A 636 -8.52 -11.51 3.23
N PRO A 637 -7.96 -11.96 2.08
CA PRO A 637 -7.04 -11.14 1.32
C PRO A 637 -7.75 -9.96 0.67
N LEU A 638 -9.04 -10.07 0.36
CA LEU A 638 -9.81 -8.95 -0.21
C LEU A 638 -10.01 -7.85 0.84
N MET A 639 -10.26 -8.22 2.09
CA MET A 639 -10.35 -7.25 3.20
C MET A 639 -9.03 -6.47 3.36
N LEU A 640 -7.90 -7.17 3.40
CA LEU A 640 -6.58 -6.54 3.51
C LEU A 640 -6.27 -5.66 2.28
N ASP A 641 -6.58 -6.15 1.09
CA ASP A 641 -6.37 -5.40 -0.14
C ASP A 641 -7.25 -4.14 -0.20
N THR A 642 -8.49 -4.22 0.31
CA THR A 642 -9.39 -3.08 0.43
C THR A 642 -8.82 -1.99 1.35
N ALA A 643 -8.12 -2.35 2.41
CA ALA A 643 -7.40 -1.38 3.23
C ALA A 643 -6.33 -0.64 2.41
N PHE A 644 -5.58 -1.37 1.57
CA PHE A 644 -4.58 -0.75 0.69
C PHE A 644 -5.24 0.12 -0.40
N GLN A 645 -6.40 -0.29 -0.92
CA GLN A 645 -7.21 0.52 -1.82
C GLN A 645 -7.67 1.82 -1.15
N ALA A 646 -8.14 1.77 0.11
CA ALA A 646 -8.52 2.95 0.87
C ALA A 646 -7.35 3.93 1.05
N ALA A 647 -6.15 3.42 1.35
CA ALA A 647 -4.94 4.25 1.44
C ALA A 647 -4.58 4.92 0.10
N ILE A 648 -4.75 4.23 -1.03
CA ILE A 648 -4.58 4.82 -2.37
C ILE A 648 -5.58 5.96 -2.59
N LEU A 649 -6.86 5.75 -2.26
CA LEU A 649 -7.91 6.77 -2.44
C LEU A 649 -7.67 7.99 -1.57
N TRP A 650 -7.28 7.78 -0.30
CA TRP A 650 -6.96 8.87 0.60
C TRP A 650 -5.83 9.74 0.04
N LEU A 651 -4.72 9.13 -0.38
CA LEU A 651 -3.57 9.84 -0.93
C LEU A 651 -3.89 10.56 -2.25
N HIS A 652 -4.81 9.99 -3.05
CA HIS A 652 -5.25 10.62 -4.29
C HIS A 652 -6.05 11.89 -4.02
N GLU A 653 -7.02 11.84 -3.11
CA GLU A 653 -7.85 13.01 -2.79
C GLU A 653 -7.06 14.10 -2.07
N THR A 654 -6.07 13.75 -1.23
CA THR A 654 -5.28 14.73 -0.48
C THR A 654 -4.09 15.29 -1.28
N ARG A 655 -3.47 14.50 -2.16
CA ARG A 655 -2.22 14.89 -2.86
C ARG A 655 -2.19 14.64 -4.36
N GLY A 656 -3.24 14.05 -4.94
CA GLY A 656 -3.27 13.68 -6.36
C GLY A 656 -2.31 12.55 -6.73
N GLN A 657 -1.72 11.84 -5.76
CA GLN A 657 -0.76 10.76 -5.92
C GLN A 657 -1.37 9.41 -5.50
N VAL A 658 -0.64 8.31 -5.73
CA VAL A 658 -1.04 6.96 -5.34
C VAL A 658 0.15 6.25 -4.68
N CYS A 659 -0.11 5.15 -3.97
CA CYS A 659 0.92 4.39 -3.27
C CYS A 659 0.76 2.88 -3.47
N LEU A 660 1.81 2.13 -3.14
CA LEU A 660 1.76 0.66 -3.01
C LEU A 660 2.17 0.22 -1.60
N PRO A 661 1.55 -0.81 -1.03
CA PRO A 661 1.87 -1.29 0.30
C PRO A 661 3.28 -1.92 0.33
N SER A 662 4.04 -1.65 1.38
CA SER A 662 5.40 -2.19 1.54
C SER A 662 5.66 -2.86 2.89
N PHE A 663 4.94 -2.42 3.92
CA PHE A 663 5.15 -2.90 5.28
C PHE A 663 3.89 -2.70 6.13
N PHE A 664 3.70 -3.59 7.12
CA PHE A 664 2.93 -3.28 8.32
C PHE A 664 3.58 -3.92 9.54
N ALA A 665 3.55 -3.20 10.66
CA ALA A 665 4.22 -3.60 11.90
C ALA A 665 3.50 -4.75 12.58
N ASN A 666 2.17 -4.69 12.66
CA ASN A 666 1.36 -5.79 13.16
C ASN A 666 -0.01 -5.84 12.47
N LEU A 667 -0.56 -7.06 12.42
CA LEU A 667 -1.94 -7.36 12.10
C LEU A 667 -2.48 -8.23 13.24
N ARG A 668 -3.66 -7.91 13.77
CA ARG A 668 -4.36 -8.73 14.77
C ARG A 668 -5.78 -9.01 14.33
N VAL A 669 -6.25 -10.23 14.56
CA VAL A 669 -7.59 -10.71 14.20
C VAL A 669 -8.32 -11.14 15.47
N TYR A 670 -9.54 -10.65 15.65
CA TYR A 670 -10.34 -10.87 16.88
C TYR A 670 -11.59 -11.74 16.63
N ARG A 671 -11.94 -11.96 15.37
CA ARG A 671 -13.14 -12.69 14.96
C ARG A 671 -12.84 -13.52 13.69
N SER A 672 -13.27 -14.78 13.70
CA SER A 672 -13.04 -15.73 12.60
C SER A 672 -13.72 -15.28 11.31
N TYR A 673 -13.01 -15.42 10.18
CA TYR A 673 -13.54 -15.10 8.86
C TYR A 673 -14.57 -16.12 8.36
N ALA A 674 -14.50 -17.37 8.81
CA ALA A 674 -15.39 -18.44 8.34
C ALA A 674 -16.87 -18.29 8.75
N ALA A 675 -17.18 -17.40 9.70
CA ALA A 675 -18.50 -17.24 10.31
C ALA A 675 -19.23 -15.96 9.88
N ARG A 676 -18.75 -15.24 8.85
CA ARG A 676 -19.25 -13.90 8.53
C ARG A 676 -20.37 -13.87 7.49
N SER A 677 -21.38 -13.06 7.80
CA SER A 677 -22.38 -12.55 6.85
C SER A 677 -22.52 -11.05 7.08
N GLY A 678 -21.98 -10.20 6.19
CA GLY A 678 -22.08 -8.74 6.34
C GLY A 678 -20.95 -7.98 5.64
N ASN A 679 -21.15 -6.68 5.43
CA ASN A 679 -20.14 -5.78 4.89
C ASN A 679 -19.09 -5.43 5.93
N ILE A 680 -17.90 -5.03 5.48
CA ILE A 680 -16.79 -4.62 6.33
C ILE A 680 -16.60 -3.12 6.21
N ARG A 681 -16.56 -2.43 7.34
CA ARG A 681 -16.12 -1.03 7.39
C ARG A 681 -14.61 -1.01 7.60
N VAL A 682 -13.90 -0.26 6.76
CA VAL A 682 -12.45 -0.09 6.86
C VAL A 682 -12.16 1.38 7.13
N LEU A 683 -11.62 1.64 8.31
CA LEU A 683 -11.17 2.97 8.73
C LEU A 683 -9.65 3.03 8.60
N PHE A 684 -9.15 3.92 7.75
CA PHE A 684 -7.72 4.20 7.63
C PHE A 684 -7.41 5.54 8.29
N THR A 685 -6.52 5.53 9.27
CA THR A 685 -6.03 6.75 9.94
C THR A 685 -4.57 6.97 9.59
N VAL A 686 -4.25 8.18 9.14
CA VAL A 686 -2.92 8.60 8.74
C VAL A 686 -2.23 9.32 9.90
N ASN A 687 -1.07 8.82 10.29
CA ASN A 687 -0.31 9.36 11.42
C ASN A 687 0.89 10.17 10.95
N ASN A 688 1.49 9.78 9.83
CA ASN A 688 2.65 10.44 9.28
C ASN A 688 2.63 10.36 7.76
N GLU A 689 3.10 11.44 7.14
CA GLU A 689 3.13 11.57 5.70
C GLU A 689 4.42 12.28 5.29
N THR A 690 5.14 11.68 4.37
CA THR A 690 6.38 12.25 3.83
C THR A 690 6.25 12.39 2.32
N ARG A 691 7.26 12.98 1.68
CA ARG A 691 7.29 13.07 0.22
C ARG A 691 7.18 11.70 -0.47
N ASN A 692 7.72 10.64 0.15
CA ASN A 692 7.93 9.33 -0.48
C ASN A 692 7.13 8.18 0.17
N ALA A 693 6.44 8.43 1.28
CA ALA A 693 5.69 7.39 1.98
C ALA A 693 4.52 7.97 2.79
N ILE A 694 3.46 7.19 2.93
CA ILE A 694 2.39 7.40 3.90
C ILE A 694 2.45 6.33 4.98
N GLN A 695 2.16 6.71 6.22
CA GLN A 695 2.15 5.80 7.35
C GLN A 695 0.89 5.99 8.19
N GLY A 696 0.33 4.88 8.65
CA GLY A 696 -0.93 4.90 9.37
C GLY A 696 -1.31 3.55 9.96
N TYR A 697 -2.59 3.44 10.31
CA TYR A 697 -3.17 2.20 10.82
C TYR A 697 -4.58 2.01 10.28
N PHE A 698 -5.01 0.76 10.26
CA PHE A 698 -6.36 0.36 9.85
C PHE A 698 -7.11 -0.27 11.01
N THR A 699 -8.38 0.10 11.12
CA THR A 699 -9.36 -0.59 11.95
C THR A 699 -10.42 -1.19 11.04
N PHE A 700 -10.70 -2.47 11.23
CA PHE A 700 -11.72 -3.20 10.48
C PHE A 700 -12.89 -3.46 11.43
N LEU A 701 -14.11 -3.09 11.02
CA LEU A 701 -15.33 -3.26 11.81
C LEU A 701 -16.35 -4.09 11.04
N ASP A 702 -17.15 -4.87 11.76
CA ASP A 702 -18.37 -5.46 11.20
C ASP A 702 -19.54 -4.47 11.21
N ASP A 703 -20.72 -4.94 10.80
CA ASP A 703 -21.97 -4.18 10.77
C ASP A 703 -22.54 -3.83 12.15
N THR A 704 -21.95 -4.37 13.22
CA THR A 704 -22.31 -4.08 14.62
C THR A 704 -21.31 -3.15 15.31
N ASP A 705 -20.37 -2.56 14.56
CA ASP A 705 -19.27 -1.73 15.06
C ASP A 705 -18.30 -2.48 15.99
N THR A 706 -18.25 -3.81 15.89
CA THR A 706 -17.27 -4.61 16.62
C THR A 706 -15.96 -4.65 15.84
N VAL A 707 -14.83 -4.42 16.52
CA VAL A 707 -13.50 -4.52 15.89
C VAL A 707 -13.20 -5.97 15.54
N ILE A 708 -13.06 -6.24 14.25
CA ILE A 708 -12.82 -7.59 13.74
C ILE A 708 -11.34 -7.87 13.47
N ALA A 709 -10.60 -6.84 13.11
CA ALA A 709 -9.16 -6.86 12.93
C ALA A 709 -8.59 -5.45 13.10
N SER A 710 -7.28 -5.36 13.33
CA SER A 710 -6.54 -4.11 13.35
C SER A 710 -5.17 -4.31 12.72
N MET A 711 -4.68 -3.29 12.00
CA MET A 711 -3.35 -3.29 11.40
C MET A 711 -2.61 -2.01 11.77
N MET A 712 -1.48 -2.11 12.46
CA MET A 712 -0.70 -0.95 12.89
C MET A 712 0.60 -0.82 12.09
N GLY A 713 1.07 0.43 11.96
CA GLY A 713 2.35 0.73 11.32
C GLY A 713 2.37 0.38 9.83
N PHE A 714 1.24 0.55 9.15
CA PHE A 714 1.17 0.43 7.70
C PHE A 714 2.08 1.46 7.04
N GLU A 715 2.76 1.05 5.97
CA GLU A 715 3.58 1.92 5.12
C GLU A 715 3.24 1.71 3.64
N GLY A 716 2.79 2.78 3.00
CA GLY A 716 2.57 2.87 1.56
C GLY A 716 3.66 3.72 0.90
N ILE A 717 4.38 3.18 -0.08
CA ILE A 717 5.43 3.90 -0.82
C ILE A 717 4.81 4.69 -1.96
N ILE A 718 5.20 5.96 -2.08
CA ILE A 718 4.75 6.91 -3.09
C ILE A 718 5.81 7.01 -4.18
N ASP A 719 5.40 6.81 -5.43
CA ASP A 719 6.21 7.09 -6.61
C ASP A 719 5.33 7.85 -7.62
N PRO A 720 5.75 9.06 -8.06
CA PRO A 720 5.00 9.84 -9.04
C PRO A 720 4.62 9.08 -10.32
N ALA A 721 5.44 8.11 -10.75
CA ALA A 721 5.19 7.32 -11.96
C ALA A 721 4.10 6.24 -11.77
N LEU A 722 3.69 5.92 -10.53
CA LEU A 722 2.69 4.87 -10.28
C LEU A 722 1.31 5.23 -10.81
N LYS A 723 0.94 6.52 -10.78
CA LYS A 723 -0.39 6.97 -11.21
C LYS A 723 -0.63 6.65 -12.68
N GLU A 724 0.35 6.91 -13.54
CA GLU A 724 0.30 6.58 -14.96
C GLU A 724 0.27 5.06 -15.18
N LYS A 725 0.98 4.30 -14.35
CA LYS A 725 0.99 2.83 -14.41
C LYS A 725 -0.30 2.16 -13.92
N PHE A 726 -1.11 2.83 -13.10
CA PHE A 726 -2.40 2.28 -12.66
C PHE A 726 -3.45 2.34 -13.77
N HIS A 727 -3.35 3.33 -14.65
CA HIS A 727 -4.20 3.53 -15.82
C HIS A 727 -3.35 3.81 -17.06
N PRO A 728 -2.60 2.81 -17.56
CA PRO A 728 -1.72 2.97 -18.71
C PRO A 728 -2.55 3.27 -19.97
N GLU A 729 -1.95 4.03 -20.90
CA GLU A 729 -2.55 4.30 -22.20
C GLU A 729 -2.94 3.00 -22.94
N PRO A 730 -4.06 3.00 -23.69
CA PRO A 730 -4.46 1.84 -24.49
C PRO A 730 -3.41 1.55 -25.58
N LEU A 731 -3.24 0.28 -25.95
CA LEU A 731 -2.32 -0.13 -27.02
C LEU A 731 -2.64 0.61 -28.33
N PHE A 732 -3.94 0.74 -28.62
CA PHE A 732 -4.48 1.62 -29.66
C PHE A 732 -5.57 2.50 -29.06
N ASN A 733 -5.34 3.80 -29.03
CA ASN A 733 -6.36 4.78 -28.66
C ASN A 733 -7.28 5.10 -29.85
N ARG A 734 -8.33 5.86 -29.59
CA ARG A 734 -9.35 6.25 -30.56
C ARG A 734 -8.74 6.92 -31.80
N ASP A 735 -7.74 7.77 -31.61
CA ASP A 735 -7.08 8.50 -32.70
C ASP A 735 -6.36 7.55 -33.67
N LYS A 736 -5.60 6.57 -33.15
CA LYS A 736 -4.97 5.54 -33.99
C LYS A 736 -6.02 4.72 -34.74
N ILE A 737 -7.11 4.34 -34.08
CA ILE A 737 -8.17 3.55 -34.74
C ILE A 737 -8.88 4.39 -35.81
N LEU A 738 -9.12 5.68 -35.56
CA LEU A 738 -9.67 6.62 -36.54
C LEU A 738 -8.73 6.86 -37.72
N ALA A 739 -7.42 6.89 -37.50
CA ALA A 739 -6.45 6.95 -38.59
C ALA A 739 -6.58 5.74 -39.53
N PHE A 740 -6.84 4.54 -38.99
CA PHE A 740 -7.20 3.39 -39.82
C PHE A 740 -8.55 3.57 -40.52
N ALA A 741 -9.58 4.11 -39.85
CA ALA A 741 -10.91 4.29 -40.46
C ALA A 741 -10.94 5.31 -41.61
N GLN A 742 -10.26 6.45 -41.48
CA GLN A 742 -10.38 7.57 -42.43
C GLN A 742 -9.07 8.33 -42.75
N GLY A 743 -7.95 8.01 -42.08
CA GLY A 743 -6.66 8.68 -42.25
C GLY A 743 -5.59 7.78 -42.89
N ASN A 744 -4.35 7.87 -42.41
CA ASN A 744 -3.23 7.02 -42.86
C ASN A 744 -3.20 5.71 -42.05
N PRO A 745 -3.35 4.53 -42.68
CA PRO A 745 -3.26 3.26 -41.96
C PRO A 745 -1.93 3.03 -41.24
N SER A 746 -0.83 3.64 -41.71
CA SER A 746 0.48 3.53 -41.04
C SER A 746 0.54 4.22 -39.67
N GLU A 747 -0.29 5.23 -39.41
CA GLU A 747 -0.40 5.87 -38.09
C GLU A 747 -1.02 4.92 -37.05
N ALA A 748 -1.81 3.95 -37.51
CA ALA A 748 -2.31 2.86 -36.68
C ALA A 748 -1.28 1.72 -36.59
N PHE A 749 -0.94 1.10 -37.72
CA PHE A 749 -0.25 -0.20 -37.75
C PHE A 749 1.25 -0.13 -38.05
N GLY A 750 1.81 1.07 -38.20
CA GLY A 750 3.24 1.30 -38.43
C GLY A 750 3.69 1.09 -39.88
N GLU A 751 5.01 0.94 -40.05
CA GLU A 751 5.70 1.00 -41.35
C GLU A 751 5.17 -0.01 -42.38
N ALA A 752 4.76 -1.22 -41.96
CA ALA A 752 4.22 -2.24 -42.87
C ALA A 752 2.98 -1.76 -43.64
N TYR A 753 2.23 -0.80 -43.10
CA TYR A 753 0.98 -0.30 -43.67
C TYR A 753 1.15 0.97 -44.50
N LYS A 754 2.36 1.52 -44.63
CA LYS A 754 2.66 2.76 -45.37
C LYS A 754 2.34 2.67 -46.86
N ILE A 755 2.39 1.47 -47.42
CA ILE A 755 1.95 1.20 -48.80
C ILE A 755 0.48 1.60 -49.01
N PHE A 756 -0.35 1.56 -47.96
CA PHE A 756 -1.77 1.94 -48.03
C PHE A 756 -2.04 3.43 -47.79
N ASP A 757 -1.02 4.22 -47.48
CA ASP A 757 -1.18 5.67 -47.29
C ASP A 757 -1.31 6.41 -48.63
N SER A 758 -0.70 5.88 -49.70
CA SER A 758 -0.69 6.55 -51.01
C SER A 758 -0.66 5.62 -52.22
N GLU A 759 -0.07 4.42 -52.13
CA GLU A 759 0.12 3.55 -53.29
C GLU A 759 -1.05 2.57 -53.50
N ARG A 760 -1.61 2.04 -52.41
CA ARG A 760 -2.66 1.02 -52.43
C ARG A 760 -3.84 1.44 -51.57
N GLN A 761 -5.02 0.94 -51.91
CA GLN A 761 -6.22 1.11 -51.09
C GLN A 761 -6.47 -0.14 -50.25
N ILE A 762 -7.00 0.07 -49.05
CA ILE A 762 -7.31 -0.98 -48.07
C ILE A 762 -8.78 -0.90 -47.66
N ALA A 763 -9.37 -2.04 -47.27
CA ALA A 763 -10.65 -2.04 -46.60
C ALA A 763 -10.53 -1.35 -45.23
N ARG A 764 -11.45 -0.42 -44.96
CA ARG A 764 -11.43 0.46 -43.78
C ARG A 764 -12.47 0.01 -42.75
N LEU A 765 -12.41 0.59 -41.56
CA LEU A 765 -13.55 0.58 -40.63
C LEU A 765 -14.54 1.70 -40.98
N PRO A 766 -15.76 1.65 -40.43
CA PRO A 766 -16.66 2.79 -40.40
C PRO A 766 -16.04 4.01 -39.73
N ARG A 767 -16.51 5.19 -40.13
CA ARG A 767 -16.11 6.50 -39.58
C ARG A 767 -17.29 7.18 -38.90
N PRO A 768 -17.06 8.19 -38.03
CA PRO A 768 -18.13 8.94 -37.41
C PRO A 768 -19.13 9.48 -38.45
N PRO A 769 -20.45 9.37 -38.21
CA PRO A 769 -21.10 9.06 -36.94
C PRO A 769 -21.36 7.56 -36.66
N TYR A 770 -20.84 6.64 -37.49
CA TYR A 770 -21.07 5.18 -37.38
C TYR A 770 -19.87 4.39 -36.84
N PHE A 771 -19.03 5.04 -36.04
CA PHE A 771 -17.78 4.49 -35.54
C PHE A 771 -17.87 4.20 -34.04
N PHE A 772 -17.70 2.93 -33.68
CA PHE A 772 -18.00 2.43 -32.33
C PHE A 772 -16.82 1.69 -31.69
N MET A 773 -15.61 2.23 -31.85
CA MET A 773 -14.39 1.73 -31.18
C MET A 773 -13.61 2.89 -30.57
N ASP A 774 -13.39 2.86 -29.26
CA ASP A 774 -12.62 3.89 -28.53
C ASP A 774 -11.19 3.47 -28.23
N ALA A 775 -10.97 2.19 -27.97
CA ALA A 775 -9.65 1.67 -27.61
C ALA A 775 -9.53 0.18 -27.91
N VAL A 776 -8.29 -0.27 -28.13
CA VAL A 776 -7.89 -1.68 -28.03
C VAL A 776 -6.89 -1.79 -26.87
N ASN A 777 -7.29 -2.51 -25.83
CA ASN A 777 -6.55 -2.61 -24.56
C ASN A 777 -5.73 -3.89 -24.47
N THR A 778 -6.20 -4.97 -25.11
CA THR A 778 -5.51 -6.26 -25.11
C THR A 778 -5.44 -6.79 -26.54
N ILE A 779 -4.28 -7.30 -26.91
CA ILE A 779 -4.04 -7.99 -28.17
C ILE A 779 -3.24 -9.25 -27.85
N ASP A 780 -3.80 -10.39 -28.21
CA ASP A 780 -3.15 -11.69 -28.17
C ASP A 780 -3.17 -12.23 -29.60
N HIS A 781 -2.40 -11.62 -30.48
CA HIS A 781 -2.25 -12.03 -31.87
C HIS A 781 -0.91 -11.52 -32.37
N THR A 782 -0.18 -12.31 -33.16
CA THR A 782 1.03 -11.82 -33.81
C THR A 782 0.66 -10.81 -34.90
N PRO A 783 1.27 -9.61 -34.95
CA PRO A 783 0.99 -8.64 -36.00
C PRO A 783 1.37 -9.18 -37.38
N TRP A 784 0.53 -8.90 -38.37
CA TRP A 784 0.73 -9.24 -39.79
C TRP A 784 0.80 -10.74 -40.12
N GLU A 785 0.46 -11.60 -39.17
CA GLU A 785 0.36 -13.03 -39.38
C GLU A 785 -1.11 -13.42 -39.56
N MET A 786 -1.50 -13.81 -40.77
CA MET A 786 -2.90 -14.15 -41.05
C MET A 786 -3.18 -15.63 -40.73
N ALA A 787 -3.37 -15.95 -39.45
CA ALA A 787 -3.54 -17.32 -38.93
C ALA A 787 -4.79 -17.45 -38.03
N PRO A 788 -5.41 -18.64 -37.95
CA PRO A 788 -6.43 -18.93 -36.94
C PRO A 788 -5.88 -18.80 -35.53
N GLY A 789 -6.72 -18.38 -34.60
CA GLY A 789 -6.33 -18.11 -33.23
C GLY A 789 -6.18 -16.62 -32.95
N GLY A 790 -5.71 -16.32 -31.75
CA GLY A 790 -5.57 -14.97 -31.25
C GLY A 790 -6.87 -14.17 -31.08
N TRP A 791 -6.83 -13.17 -30.22
CA TRP A 791 -8.01 -12.38 -29.84
C TRP A 791 -7.64 -10.97 -29.42
N ILE A 792 -8.64 -10.10 -29.40
CA ILE A 792 -8.52 -8.72 -28.91
C ILE A 792 -9.62 -8.40 -27.90
N GLU A 793 -9.32 -7.43 -27.05
CA GLU A 793 -10.30 -6.73 -26.22
C GLU A 793 -10.33 -5.25 -26.61
N SER A 794 -11.47 -4.79 -27.10
CA SER A 794 -11.73 -3.38 -27.41
C SER A 794 -12.83 -2.80 -26.52
N GLU A 795 -12.94 -1.48 -26.51
CA GLU A 795 -13.93 -0.77 -25.71
C GLU A 795 -14.70 0.26 -26.55
N TYR A 796 -15.95 0.50 -26.14
CA TYR A 796 -16.78 1.60 -26.63
C TYR A 796 -17.58 2.19 -25.47
N THR A 797 -17.51 3.51 -25.31
CA THR A 797 -18.22 4.27 -24.31
C THR A 797 -19.48 4.86 -24.94
N ILE A 798 -20.64 4.46 -24.45
CA ILE A 798 -21.92 4.96 -24.94
C ILE A 798 -22.10 6.42 -24.50
N PRO A 799 -22.19 7.38 -25.43
CA PRO A 799 -22.51 8.77 -25.07
C PRO A 799 -23.95 8.86 -24.56
N GLU A 800 -24.19 9.57 -23.46
CA GLU A 800 -25.55 9.78 -22.93
C GLU A 800 -26.48 10.43 -23.96
N SER A 801 -25.93 11.34 -24.78
CA SER A 801 -26.63 12.06 -25.83
C SER A 801 -26.51 11.41 -27.21
N ALA A 802 -26.24 10.11 -27.29
CA ALA A 802 -26.03 9.45 -28.58
C ALA A 802 -27.29 9.53 -29.46
N TRP A 803 -27.10 10.02 -30.69
CA TRP A 803 -28.17 10.33 -31.65
C TRP A 803 -29.11 9.14 -31.91
N TYR A 804 -28.58 7.92 -31.87
CA TYR A 804 -29.32 6.70 -32.19
C TYR A 804 -30.39 6.35 -31.15
N PHE A 805 -30.29 6.77 -29.88
CA PHE A 805 -31.37 6.59 -28.92
C PHE A 805 -32.55 7.51 -29.22
N THR A 806 -32.26 8.79 -29.52
CA THR A 806 -33.26 9.77 -29.94
C THR A 806 -33.93 9.34 -31.23
N ALA A 807 -33.15 8.88 -32.21
CA ALA A 807 -33.68 8.38 -33.49
C ALA A 807 -34.51 7.11 -33.33
N ASN A 808 -34.10 6.18 -32.45
CA ASN A 808 -34.83 4.93 -32.21
C ASN A 808 -36.13 5.11 -31.41
N ARG A 809 -36.30 6.26 -30.74
CA ARG A 809 -37.41 6.51 -29.79
C ARG A 809 -37.39 5.56 -28.59
N SER A 810 -36.20 5.21 -28.12
CA SER A 810 -36.04 4.32 -26.97
C SER A 810 -34.72 4.55 -26.26
N HIS A 811 -34.70 4.23 -24.98
CA HIS A 811 -33.47 4.15 -24.19
C HIS A 811 -32.66 2.90 -24.52
N THR A 812 -33.26 1.90 -25.19
CA THR A 812 -32.58 0.70 -25.65
C THR A 812 -31.83 0.97 -26.95
N MET A 813 -30.62 0.43 -27.04
CA MET A 813 -29.76 0.51 -28.22
C MET A 813 -30.42 -0.18 -29.43
N PRO A 814 -30.55 0.50 -30.58
CA PRO A 814 -31.05 -0.13 -31.79
C PRO A 814 -30.09 -1.23 -32.27
N PHE A 815 -30.65 -2.27 -32.89
CA PHE A 815 -29.92 -3.49 -33.16
C PHE A 815 -28.76 -3.29 -34.13
N CYS A 816 -28.92 -2.44 -35.15
CA CYS A 816 -27.82 -2.11 -36.05
C CYS A 816 -26.58 -1.56 -35.31
N ILE A 817 -26.76 -0.72 -34.31
CA ILE A 817 -25.65 -0.13 -33.53
C ILE A 817 -24.98 -1.21 -32.68
N LEU A 818 -25.78 -2.05 -32.00
CA LEU A 818 -25.25 -3.17 -31.24
C LEU A 818 -24.45 -4.15 -32.12
N LEU A 819 -24.97 -4.46 -33.30
CA LEU A 819 -24.30 -5.35 -34.23
C LEU A 819 -22.99 -4.73 -34.73
N GLU A 820 -22.94 -3.44 -35.05
CA GLU A 820 -21.69 -2.76 -35.42
C GLU A 820 -20.66 -2.73 -34.29
N ILE A 821 -21.08 -2.45 -33.06
CA ILE A 821 -20.20 -2.53 -31.87
C ILE A 821 -19.53 -3.91 -31.78
N ALA A 822 -20.27 -4.98 -32.11
CA ALA A 822 -19.76 -6.34 -32.11
C ALA A 822 -18.87 -6.66 -33.33
N LEU A 823 -19.14 -6.07 -34.49
CA LEU A 823 -18.53 -6.43 -35.78
C LEU A 823 -17.28 -5.62 -36.14
N GLN A 824 -17.22 -4.32 -35.81
CA GLN A 824 -16.06 -3.48 -36.15
C GLN A 824 -14.72 -4.02 -35.60
N PRO A 825 -14.66 -4.56 -34.36
CA PRO A 825 -13.42 -5.17 -33.86
C PRO A 825 -12.96 -6.39 -34.68
N CYS A 826 -13.86 -7.09 -35.38
CA CYS A 826 -13.48 -8.16 -36.31
C CYS A 826 -12.69 -7.60 -37.51
N GLY A 827 -13.15 -6.50 -38.09
CA GLY A 827 -12.44 -5.80 -39.18
C GLY A 827 -11.10 -5.22 -38.72
N TRP A 828 -11.04 -4.71 -37.49
CA TRP A 828 -9.79 -4.25 -36.90
C TRP A 828 -8.79 -5.39 -36.71
N LEU A 829 -9.22 -6.52 -36.13
CA LEU A 829 -8.38 -7.70 -35.92
C LEU A 829 -7.87 -8.28 -37.26
N ALA A 830 -8.73 -8.32 -38.28
CA ALA A 830 -8.34 -8.74 -39.62
C ALA A 830 -7.24 -7.84 -40.21
N ALA A 831 -7.34 -6.52 -40.02
CA ALA A 831 -6.28 -5.59 -40.41
C ALA A 831 -5.01 -5.81 -39.58
N TYR A 832 -5.11 -5.97 -38.26
CA TYR A 832 -3.94 -6.24 -37.42
C TYR A 832 -3.22 -7.54 -37.82
N ALA A 833 -3.96 -8.59 -38.19
CA ALA A 833 -3.45 -9.85 -38.72
C ALA A 833 -2.88 -9.74 -40.15
N GLY A 834 -2.96 -8.57 -40.80
CA GLY A 834 -2.34 -8.32 -42.11
C GLY A 834 -3.13 -8.81 -43.31
N SER A 835 -4.45 -9.03 -43.21
CA SER A 835 -5.27 -9.58 -44.32
C SER A 835 -5.05 -8.87 -45.66
N ALA A 836 -4.93 -7.54 -45.66
CA ALA A 836 -4.71 -6.75 -46.87
C ALA A 836 -3.29 -6.83 -47.45
N LEU A 837 -2.28 -7.14 -46.62
CA LEU A 837 -0.88 -7.30 -47.03
C LEU A 837 -0.66 -8.57 -47.87
N HIS A 838 -1.59 -9.52 -47.83
CA HIS A 838 -1.48 -10.82 -48.51
C HIS A 838 -2.03 -10.85 -49.95
N SER A 839 -2.40 -9.70 -50.51
CA SER A 839 -2.87 -9.54 -51.89
C SER A 839 -2.26 -8.27 -52.45
N ASP A 840 -2.02 -8.19 -53.76
CA ASP A 840 -1.68 -6.91 -54.44
C ASP A 840 -2.92 -6.18 -54.97
N ALA A 841 -3.99 -6.93 -55.23
CA ALA A 841 -5.27 -6.37 -55.63
C ALA A 841 -5.96 -5.64 -54.46
N ARG A 842 -6.75 -4.61 -54.77
CA ARG A 842 -7.66 -3.96 -53.82
C ARG A 842 -8.70 -4.99 -53.35
N LEU A 843 -8.77 -5.17 -52.03
CA LEU A 843 -9.73 -6.05 -51.38
C LEU A 843 -10.82 -5.23 -50.68
N HIS A 844 -12.05 -5.72 -50.76
CA HIS A 844 -13.25 -5.18 -50.13
C HIS A 844 -13.70 -6.12 -49.01
N PHE A 845 -13.95 -5.57 -47.83
CA PHE A 845 -14.35 -6.34 -46.65
C PHE A 845 -15.88 -6.40 -46.56
N ARG A 846 -16.45 -7.61 -46.49
CA ARG A 846 -17.90 -7.82 -46.40
C ARG A 846 -18.22 -8.88 -45.36
N ASN A 847 -19.19 -8.59 -44.50
CA ASN A 847 -19.78 -9.62 -43.65
C ASN A 847 -20.56 -10.60 -44.54
N LEU A 848 -20.52 -11.88 -44.20
CA LEU A 848 -21.19 -12.95 -44.96
C LEU A 848 -22.34 -13.59 -44.17
N GLY A 849 -22.38 -13.36 -42.86
CA GLY A 849 -23.38 -13.91 -41.98
C GLY A 849 -22.90 -14.08 -40.55
N GLY A 850 -23.77 -14.63 -39.74
CA GLY A 850 -23.48 -14.98 -38.35
C GLY A 850 -24.73 -15.48 -37.64
N ASP A 851 -24.49 -16.00 -36.44
CA ASP A 851 -25.53 -16.39 -35.49
C ASP A 851 -25.13 -15.92 -34.10
N ALA A 852 -26.09 -15.37 -33.37
CA ALA A 852 -25.82 -14.75 -32.09
C ALA A 852 -27.07 -14.73 -31.21
N VAL A 853 -26.87 -14.48 -29.92
CA VAL A 853 -27.93 -14.31 -28.94
C VAL A 853 -27.76 -12.98 -28.22
N LEU A 854 -28.85 -12.22 -28.14
CA LEU A 854 -28.95 -11.06 -27.24
C LEU A 854 -29.30 -11.56 -25.84
N ILE A 855 -28.40 -11.37 -24.88
CA ILE A 855 -28.59 -11.80 -23.48
C ILE A 855 -29.26 -10.70 -22.66
N SER A 856 -28.85 -9.45 -22.88
CA SER A 856 -29.47 -8.29 -22.25
C SER A 856 -29.33 -7.06 -23.15
N SER A 857 -30.30 -6.16 -23.08
CA SER A 857 -30.37 -4.98 -23.96
C SER A 857 -29.58 -3.78 -23.39
N PRO A 858 -28.53 -3.28 -24.07
CA PRO A 858 -27.84 -2.06 -23.65
C PRO A 858 -28.74 -0.84 -23.70
N THR A 859 -28.54 0.06 -22.76
CA THR A 859 -29.24 1.34 -22.66
C THR A 859 -28.30 2.53 -22.76
N ASN A 860 -28.85 3.74 -22.85
CA ASN A 860 -28.07 4.99 -22.76
C ASN A 860 -27.37 5.18 -21.40
N GLU A 861 -27.72 4.39 -20.39
CA GLU A 861 -27.11 4.38 -19.05
C GLU A 861 -26.08 3.24 -18.88
N SER A 862 -25.88 2.43 -19.92
CA SER A 862 -24.99 1.25 -19.84
C SER A 862 -23.50 1.61 -19.75
N GLY A 863 -23.12 2.86 -19.99
CA GLY A 863 -21.74 3.34 -19.86
C GLY A 863 -20.79 2.66 -20.87
N ARG A 864 -19.73 2.05 -20.36
CA ARG A 864 -18.68 1.43 -21.17
C ARG A 864 -18.99 -0.03 -21.47
N LEU A 865 -18.95 -0.38 -22.75
CA LEU A 865 -19.00 -1.75 -23.24
C LEU A 865 -17.58 -2.25 -23.54
N THR A 866 -17.34 -3.52 -23.23
CA THR A 866 -16.11 -4.25 -23.59
C THR A 866 -16.47 -5.28 -24.65
N ILE A 867 -15.68 -5.37 -25.72
CA ILE A 867 -15.92 -6.28 -26.83
C ILE A 867 -14.71 -7.18 -26.98
N ARG A 868 -14.96 -8.50 -26.97
CA ARG A 868 -13.96 -9.53 -27.18
C ARG A 868 -14.22 -10.20 -28.52
N VAL A 869 -13.19 -10.24 -29.35
CA VAL A 869 -13.25 -10.92 -30.66
C VAL A 869 -12.06 -11.86 -30.77
N LYS A 870 -12.33 -13.10 -31.15
CA LYS A 870 -11.34 -14.14 -31.43
C LYS A 870 -11.47 -14.58 -32.89
N MET A 871 -10.37 -14.60 -33.63
CA MET A 871 -10.33 -15.20 -34.97
C MET A 871 -10.26 -16.72 -34.82
N THR A 872 -11.26 -17.44 -35.31
CA THR A 872 -11.39 -18.90 -35.12
C THR A 872 -10.93 -19.69 -36.32
N ASP A 873 -11.04 -19.14 -37.52
CA ASP A 873 -10.57 -19.77 -38.75
C ASP A 873 -10.17 -18.74 -39.80
N VAL A 874 -9.25 -19.14 -40.68
CA VAL A 874 -8.82 -18.36 -41.84
C VAL A 874 -8.62 -19.29 -43.03
N SER A 875 -9.26 -18.98 -44.15
CA SER A 875 -9.07 -19.73 -45.40
C SER A 875 -8.86 -18.81 -46.61
N LYS A 876 -8.14 -19.32 -47.61
CA LYS A 876 -7.86 -18.64 -48.88
C LYS A 876 -8.35 -19.52 -50.03
N ALA A 877 -9.24 -19.00 -50.86
CA ALA A 877 -9.76 -19.71 -52.03
C ALA A 877 -10.09 -18.75 -53.17
N GLY A 878 -9.56 -19.03 -54.38
CA GLY A 878 -9.94 -18.28 -55.60
C GLY A 878 -9.68 -16.77 -55.54
N GLY A 879 -8.62 -16.32 -54.87
CA GLY A 879 -8.31 -14.90 -54.69
C GLY A 879 -9.13 -14.19 -53.59
N MET A 880 -9.96 -14.93 -52.86
CA MET A 880 -10.72 -14.45 -51.71
C MET A 880 -10.10 -14.95 -50.40
N ILE A 881 -10.25 -14.15 -49.34
CA ILE A 881 -9.89 -14.55 -47.96
C ILE A 881 -11.18 -14.62 -47.16
N LEU A 882 -11.40 -15.72 -46.44
CA LEU A 882 -12.50 -15.89 -45.50
C LEU A 882 -11.95 -15.97 -44.09
N GLN A 883 -12.61 -15.30 -43.15
CA GLN A 883 -12.22 -15.26 -41.75
C GLN A 883 -13.46 -15.43 -40.87
N ASP A 884 -13.39 -16.40 -39.97
CA ASP A 884 -14.43 -16.69 -38.99
C ASP A 884 -14.04 -16.14 -37.63
N PHE A 885 -15.02 -15.61 -36.91
CA PHE A 885 -14.83 -14.97 -35.62
C PHE A 885 -15.85 -15.44 -34.60
N LYS A 886 -15.40 -15.56 -33.35
CA LYS A 886 -16.27 -15.59 -32.17
C LYS A 886 -16.24 -14.22 -31.51
N LEU A 887 -17.41 -13.69 -31.17
CA LEU A 887 -17.56 -12.37 -30.57
C LEU A 887 -18.36 -12.40 -29.27
N GLN A 888 -18.05 -11.48 -28.37
CA GLN A 888 -18.77 -11.25 -27.13
C GLN A 888 -18.73 -9.77 -26.77
N VAL A 889 -19.89 -9.17 -26.48
CA VAL A 889 -20.07 -7.83 -25.93
C VAL A 889 -20.43 -7.98 -24.45
N LEU A 890 -19.75 -7.22 -23.61
CA LEU A 890 -19.84 -7.24 -22.16
C LEU A 890 -20.20 -5.85 -21.64
N ASN A 891 -21.06 -5.79 -20.63
CA ASN A 891 -21.29 -4.59 -19.81
C ASN A 891 -20.90 -4.94 -18.36
N GLN A 892 -19.94 -4.22 -17.79
CA GLN A 892 -19.40 -4.47 -16.44
C GLN A 892 -19.01 -5.96 -16.23
N GLY A 893 -18.43 -6.57 -17.26
CA GLY A 893 -18.01 -7.98 -17.25
C GLY A 893 -19.14 -9.00 -17.44
N LYS A 894 -20.41 -8.58 -17.55
CA LYS A 894 -21.54 -9.46 -17.81
C LYS A 894 -21.86 -9.52 -19.32
N PRO A 895 -22.14 -10.71 -19.88
CA PRO A 895 -22.54 -10.85 -21.28
C PRO A 895 -23.81 -10.09 -21.65
N VAL A 896 -23.74 -9.38 -22.77
CA VAL A 896 -24.82 -8.61 -23.40
C VAL A 896 -25.21 -9.24 -24.72
N TYR A 897 -24.22 -9.55 -25.57
CA TYR A 897 -24.42 -10.11 -26.90
C TYR A 897 -23.27 -11.06 -27.20
N GLU A 898 -23.56 -12.26 -27.69
CA GLU A 898 -22.51 -13.23 -28.03
C GLU A 898 -22.89 -14.09 -29.22
N GLY A 899 -21.89 -14.50 -30.00
CA GLY A 899 -22.16 -15.27 -31.21
C GLY A 899 -20.92 -15.54 -32.05
N THR A 900 -21.17 -15.95 -33.28
CA THR A 900 -20.15 -16.13 -34.31
C THR A 900 -20.52 -15.36 -35.56
N THR A 901 -19.52 -14.98 -36.34
CA THR A 901 -19.70 -14.28 -37.60
C THR A 901 -18.56 -14.59 -38.54
N ASN A 902 -18.77 -14.41 -39.84
CA ASN A 902 -17.74 -14.60 -40.83
C ASN A 902 -17.68 -13.44 -41.83
N PHE A 903 -16.46 -13.11 -42.25
CA PHE A 903 -16.18 -12.05 -43.19
C PHE A 903 -15.38 -12.58 -44.38
N GLY A 904 -15.58 -11.93 -45.53
CA GLY A 904 -14.81 -12.18 -46.73
C GLY A 904 -14.11 -10.92 -47.24
N PHE A 905 -12.93 -11.11 -47.79
CA PHE A 905 -12.21 -10.13 -48.59
C PHE A 905 -12.34 -10.49 -50.07
N PHE A 906 -12.89 -9.56 -50.85
CA PHE A 906 -13.23 -9.76 -52.26
C PHE A 906 -12.55 -8.74 -53.16
N THR A 907 -12.20 -9.11 -54.38
CA THR A 907 -11.86 -8.14 -55.43
C THR A 907 -13.13 -7.48 -55.97
N ALA A 908 -13.00 -6.32 -56.61
CA ALA A 908 -14.14 -5.63 -57.24
C ALA A 908 -14.84 -6.51 -58.30
N GLU A 909 -14.10 -7.33 -59.05
CA GLU A 909 -14.65 -8.27 -60.05
C GLU A 909 -15.49 -9.38 -59.39
N ALA A 910 -15.04 -9.91 -58.25
CA ALA A 910 -15.79 -10.92 -57.50
C ALA A 910 -17.11 -10.35 -56.96
N LEU A 911 -17.14 -9.06 -56.58
CA LEU A 911 -18.35 -8.38 -56.15
C LEU A 911 -19.30 -8.03 -57.30
N ALA A 912 -18.79 -7.67 -58.48
CA ALA A 912 -19.62 -7.29 -59.63
C ALA A 912 -20.44 -8.46 -60.19
N ASN A 913 -19.97 -9.70 -60.03
CA ASN A 913 -20.61 -10.91 -60.55
C ASN A 913 -21.49 -11.65 -59.52
N GLN A 914 -21.92 -10.97 -58.45
CA GLN A 914 -22.74 -11.59 -57.41
C GLN A 914 -24.16 -11.90 -57.92
N VAL A 915 -24.59 -13.15 -57.70
CA VAL A 915 -25.92 -13.64 -58.12
C VAL A 915 -26.96 -13.64 -57.00
N GLY A 916 -26.61 -13.15 -55.80
CA GLY A 916 -27.49 -13.22 -54.63
C GLY A 916 -27.51 -14.59 -53.95
N ILE A 917 -28.46 -14.74 -53.03
CA ILE A 917 -28.86 -16.02 -52.42
C ILE A 917 -29.64 -16.80 -53.48
N ARG A 918 -29.15 -17.99 -53.84
CA ARG A 918 -29.84 -18.89 -54.77
C ARG A 918 -31.01 -19.58 -54.07
N ALA A 919 -32.19 -19.55 -54.68
CA ALA A 919 -33.43 -20.11 -54.13
C ALA A 919 -33.76 -19.55 -52.72
N PRO A 920 -34.04 -18.24 -52.61
CA PRO A 920 -34.34 -17.61 -51.33
C PRO A 920 -35.56 -18.24 -50.66
N ARG A 921 -35.39 -18.69 -49.41
CA ARG A 921 -36.39 -19.45 -48.65
C ARG A 921 -37.58 -18.61 -48.23
N PHE A 922 -37.35 -17.32 -48.01
CA PHE A 922 -38.32 -16.40 -47.41
C PHE A 922 -38.84 -15.36 -48.40
N TYR A 923 -38.71 -15.62 -49.69
CA TYR A 923 -39.29 -14.79 -50.74
C TYR A 923 -40.57 -15.44 -51.27
N GLN A 924 -41.64 -14.67 -51.35
CA GLN A 924 -42.93 -15.06 -51.90
C GLN A 924 -43.43 -13.98 -52.86
N ASP A 925 -43.86 -14.34 -54.07
CA ASP A 925 -44.55 -13.39 -54.94
C ASP A 925 -45.93 -13.07 -54.36
N LEU A 926 -46.18 -11.78 -54.08
CA LEU A 926 -47.44 -11.30 -53.49
C LEU A 926 -48.24 -10.51 -54.54
N ASN A 927 -49.55 -10.76 -54.59
CA ASN A 927 -50.46 -9.91 -55.38
C ASN A 927 -50.86 -8.68 -54.54
N ILE A 928 -50.33 -7.52 -54.88
CA ILE A 928 -50.48 -6.29 -54.10
C ILE A 928 -51.54 -5.40 -54.75
N ASP A 929 -52.76 -5.47 -54.22
CA ASP A 929 -53.89 -4.63 -54.67
C ASP A 929 -54.16 -3.42 -53.73
N GLN A 930 -53.34 -3.25 -52.68
CA GLN A 930 -53.48 -2.18 -51.68
C GLN A 930 -52.53 -1.00 -51.99
N ALA A 931 -52.98 0.22 -51.69
CA ALA A 931 -52.11 1.40 -51.78
C ALA A 931 -51.05 1.36 -50.65
N PRO A 932 -49.77 1.69 -50.94
CA PRO A 932 -48.72 1.61 -49.93
C PRO A 932 -48.90 2.67 -48.83
N ILE A 933 -48.54 2.29 -47.61
CA ILE A 933 -48.46 3.24 -46.49
C ILE A 933 -47.08 3.90 -46.53
N VAL A 934 -47.02 5.19 -46.86
CA VAL A 934 -45.78 5.96 -46.94
C VAL A 934 -45.50 6.62 -45.59
N PHE A 935 -44.27 6.47 -45.09
CA PHE A 935 -43.89 7.09 -43.83
C PHE A 935 -43.41 8.54 -44.01
N GLU A 936 -43.87 9.44 -43.15
CA GLU A 936 -43.35 10.81 -43.08
C GLU A 936 -41.93 10.85 -42.50
N ASP A 937 -41.06 11.68 -43.06
CA ASP A 937 -39.68 11.86 -42.61
C ASP A 937 -39.63 12.74 -41.34
N ASN A 938 -39.65 12.07 -40.19
CA ASN A 938 -39.64 12.70 -38.87
C ASN A 938 -38.20 12.90 -38.35
N ALA A 939 -37.94 14.04 -37.69
CA ALA A 939 -36.64 14.38 -37.13
C ALA A 939 -36.30 13.54 -35.87
N PRO A 940 -35.03 13.14 -35.65
CA PRO A 940 -33.86 13.55 -36.41
C PRO A 940 -33.82 12.96 -37.83
N LEU A 941 -33.49 13.81 -38.82
CA LEU A 941 -33.39 13.44 -40.23
C LEU A 941 -32.03 12.81 -40.57
N THR A 942 -30.99 13.22 -39.86
CA THR A 942 -29.63 12.67 -39.95
C THR A 942 -29.05 12.51 -38.55
N PRO A 943 -27.95 11.78 -38.35
CA PRO A 943 -27.29 11.65 -37.05
C PRO A 943 -26.92 12.97 -36.37
N ASN A 944 -26.70 14.05 -37.14
CA ASN A 944 -26.31 15.37 -36.63
C ASN A 944 -27.51 16.33 -36.47
N ASP A 945 -28.73 15.88 -36.76
CA ASP A 945 -29.93 16.71 -36.62
C ASP A 945 -30.32 16.87 -35.13
N PRO A 946 -30.32 18.10 -34.57
CA PRO A 946 -30.66 18.33 -33.17
C PRO A 946 -32.18 18.31 -32.91
N HIS A 947 -33.01 18.27 -33.95
CA HIS A 947 -34.46 18.36 -33.81
C HIS A 947 -35.11 17.00 -33.48
N ARG A 948 -36.25 17.06 -32.79
CA ARG A 948 -37.02 15.88 -32.39
C ARG A 948 -38.51 16.07 -32.67
N SER A 949 -39.06 15.27 -33.58
CA SER A 949 -40.52 15.18 -33.82
C SER A 949 -41.26 14.38 -32.73
N SER A 950 -42.59 14.28 -32.80
CA SER A 950 -43.39 13.38 -31.95
C SER A 950 -43.04 11.90 -32.17
N ASP A 951 -43.31 11.08 -31.15
CA ASP A 951 -43.08 9.63 -31.21
C ASP A 951 -44.27 8.94 -31.88
N THR A 952 -44.06 8.40 -33.07
CA THR A 952 -45.09 7.68 -33.85
C THR A 952 -45.09 6.19 -33.56
N GLY A 953 -44.27 5.72 -32.61
CA GLY A 953 -44.04 4.30 -32.42
C GLY A 953 -43.14 3.69 -33.48
N MET A 954 -42.57 4.49 -34.40
CA MET A 954 -41.59 4.11 -35.42
C MET A 954 -40.30 4.95 -35.29
N PRO A 955 -39.14 4.47 -35.77
CA PRO A 955 -37.90 5.25 -35.71
C PRO A 955 -37.96 6.49 -36.61
N ALA A 956 -37.17 7.50 -36.24
CA ALA A 956 -36.96 8.72 -37.02
C ALA A 956 -36.13 8.47 -38.29
N LYS A 957 -36.17 9.40 -39.25
CA LYS A 957 -35.55 9.23 -40.57
C LYS A 957 -34.05 8.96 -40.50
N ALA A 958 -33.32 9.50 -39.53
CA ALA A 958 -31.89 9.27 -39.34
C ALA A 958 -31.50 7.80 -39.27
N ILE A 959 -32.36 6.92 -38.74
CA ILE A 959 -32.09 5.47 -38.62
C ILE A 959 -33.16 4.59 -39.29
N ARG A 960 -34.22 5.19 -39.84
CA ARG A 960 -35.30 4.45 -40.50
C ARG A 960 -34.87 3.97 -41.88
N MET A 961 -34.90 2.66 -42.07
CA MET A 961 -34.45 1.95 -43.28
C MET A 961 -35.62 1.39 -44.11
N ILE A 962 -36.84 1.87 -43.85
CA ILE A 962 -38.06 1.60 -44.62
C ILE A 962 -38.79 2.91 -44.94
N ASP A 963 -39.18 3.12 -46.20
CA ASP A 963 -39.92 4.33 -46.61
C ASP A 963 -41.42 4.05 -46.77
N ARG A 964 -41.78 2.81 -47.10
CA ARG A 964 -43.17 2.39 -47.31
C ARG A 964 -43.45 0.95 -46.90
N ILE A 965 -44.66 0.70 -46.42
CA ILE A 965 -45.24 -0.64 -46.30
C ILE A 965 -46.08 -0.89 -47.55
N GLU A 966 -45.66 -1.87 -48.36
CA GLU A 966 -46.29 -2.21 -49.63
C GLU A 966 -47.49 -3.15 -49.41
N HIS A 967 -47.39 -4.05 -48.43
CA HIS A 967 -48.42 -5.03 -48.13
C HIS A 967 -48.32 -5.51 -46.68
N MET A 968 -49.46 -5.71 -46.03
CA MET A 968 -49.57 -6.38 -44.73
C MET A 968 -50.80 -7.26 -44.73
N ASP A 969 -50.61 -8.54 -44.45
CA ASP A 969 -51.68 -9.52 -44.23
C ASP A 969 -51.43 -10.22 -42.90
N PRO A 970 -52.23 -9.96 -41.85
CA PRO A 970 -52.06 -10.56 -40.52
C PRO A 970 -52.23 -12.09 -40.45
N GLU A 971 -52.84 -12.73 -41.45
CA GLU A 971 -53.10 -14.18 -41.47
C GLU A 971 -52.25 -14.93 -42.52
N GLY A 972 -51.55 -14.18 -43.37
CA GLY A 972 -50.73 -14.72 -44.46
C GLY A 972 -49.33 -15.20 -44.06
N GLY A 973 -48.49 -15.39 -45.09
CA GLY A 973 -47.09 -15.79 -44.95
C GLY A 973 -46.86 -17.29 -44.74
N LEU A 974 -45.59 -17.68 -44.70
CA LEU A 974 -45.15 -19.08 -44.65
C LEU A 974 -45.62 -19.86 -43.41
N TYR A 975 -45.94 -19.16 -42.33
CA TYR A 975 -46.36 -19.75 -41.05
C TYR A 975 -47.83 -19.48 -40.71
N SER A 976 -48.57 -18.78 -41.58
CA SER A 976 -49.96 -18.37 -41.33
C SER A 976 -50.15 -17.61 -40.01
N GLN A 977 -49.17 -16.77 -39.64
CA GLN A 977 -49.24 -15.85 -38.48
C GLN A 977 -49.02 -14.39 -38.90
N GLY A 978 -48.93 -14.13 -40.21
CA GLY A 978 -48.78 -12.81 -40.79
C GLY A 978 -47.62 -12.69 -41.76
N ILE A 979 -47.77 -11.77 -42.72
CA ILE A 979 -46.73 -11.34 -43.64
C ILE A 979 -46.74 -9.82 -43.79
N VAL A 980 -45.54 -9.24 -43.87
CA VAL A 980 -45.36 -7.81 -44.20
C VAL A 980 -44.32 -7.68 -45.29
N GLN A 981 -44.62 -6.83 -46.27
CA GLN A 981 -43.66 -6.37 -47.27
C GLN A 981 -43.44 -4.87 -47.14
N ALA A 982 -42.19 -4.46 -47.07
CA ALA A 982 -41.77 -3.07 -47.05
C ALA A 982 -40.80 -2.77 -48.19
N SER A 983 -40.61 -1.49 -48.49
CA SER A 983 -39.52 -1.08 -49.37
C SER A 983 -38.92 0.27 -48.99
N LYS A 984 -37.71 0.48 -49.48
CA LYS A 984 -36.93 1.70 -49.33
C LYS A 984 -36.34 2.09 -50.68
N ASP A 985 -36.40 3.37 -50.99
CA ASP A 985 -35.68 3.91 -52.14
C ASP A 985 -34.22 4.14 -51.73
N VAL A 986 -33.31 3.77 -52.62
CA VAL A 986 -31.87 3.96 -52.40
C VAL A 986 -31.52 5.40 -52.78
N ILE A 987 -31.14 6.18 -51.79
CA ILE A 987 -30.75 7.58 -51.95
C ILE A 987 -29.23 7.64 -51.86
N PRO A 988 -28.49 7.97 -52.94
CA PRO A 988 -27.03 8.03 -52.94
C PRO A 988 -26.43 8.93 -51.85
N GLU A 989 -27.17 9.96 -51.45
CA GLU A 989 -26.80 10.95 -50.44
C GLU A 989 -27.09 10.50 -48.99
N ASP A 990 -27.65 9.30 -48.78
CA ASP A 990 -27.87 8.77 -47.44
C ASP A 990 -26.54 8.70 -46.66
N TRP A 991 -26.53 9.25 -45.44
CA TRP A 991 -25.32 9.49 -44.64
C TRP A 991 -24.46 8.24 -44.42
N PHE A 992 -25.07 7.05 -44.39
CA PHE A 992 -24.37 5.80 -44.13
C PHE A 992 -23.48 5.35 -45.28
N PHE A 993 -23.73 5.78 -46.53
CA PHE A 993 -22.82 5.45 -47.65
C PHE A 993 -21.46 6.13 -47.48
N ASP A 994 -21.47 7.32 -46.89
CA ASP A 994 -20.26 8.08 -46.59
C ASP A 994 -19.60 7.64 -45.26
N ALA A 995 -20.41 7.21 -44.29
CA ALA A 995 -19.92 6.81 -42.96
C ALA A 995 -19.43 5.35 -42.87
N HIS A 996 -19.94 4.42 -43.68
CA HIS A 996 -19.71 2.99 -43.46
C HIS A 996 -18.32 2.51 -43.88
N PHE A 997 -17.83 2.79 -45.09
CA PHE A 997 -16.45 2.54 -45.46
C PHE A 997 -15.92 3.68 -46.33
N TYR A 998 -14.94 4.41 -45.78
CA TYR A 998 -14.27 5.46 -46.53
C TYR A 998 -13.66 4.89 -47.82
N GLN A 999 -14.01 5.48 -48.97
CA GLN A 999 -13.63 5.05 -50.33
C GLN A 999 -14.32 3.78 -50.88
N ASP A 1000 -15.25 3.17 -50.15
CA ASP A 1000 -16.02 1.98 -50.57
C ASP A 1000 -17.51 2.13 -50.22
N PRO A 1001 -18.26 3.03 -50.91
CA PRO A 1001 -19.61 3.38 -50.52
C PRO A 1001 -20.57 2.19 -50.66
N VAL A 1002 -21.01 1.66 -49.52
CA VAL A 1002 -21.91 0.50 -49.42
C VAL A 1002 -22.75 0.62 -48.16
N CYS A 1003 -24.02 0.23 -48.21
CA CYS A 1003 -24.88 0.20 -47.03
C CYS A 1003 -24.36 -0.82 -46.00
N PRO A 1004 -24.29 -0.46 -44.70
CA PRO A 1004 -24.05 -1.43 -43.64
C PRO A 1004 -25.04 -2.60 -43.67
N GLY A 1005 -24.53 -3.82 -43.56
CA GLY A 1005 -25.38 -5.02 -43.42
C GLY A 1005 -26.30 -4.94 -42.20
N SER A 1006 -25.78 -4.35 -41.13
CA SER A 1006 -26.49 -4.04 -39.88
C SER A 1006 -27.72 -3.17 -40.08
N LEU A 1007 -27.65 -2.14 -40.93
CA LEU A 1007 -28.81 -1.30 -41.28
C LEU A 1007 -29.86 -2.04 -42.11
N GLY A 1008 -29.44 -2.95 -42.99
CA GLY A 1008 -30.42 -3.77 -43.72
C GLY A 1008 -31.12 -4.81 -42.82
N VAL A 1009 -30.45 -5.34 -41.80
CA VAL A 1009 -31.12 -6.14 -40.75
C VAL A 1009 -32.03 -5.27 -39.89
N GLU A 1010 -31.64 -4.04 -39.61
CA GLU A 1010 -32.49 -3.09 -38.89
C GLU A 1010 -33.77 -2.77 -39.67
N SER A 1011 -33.75 -2.62 -41.00
CA SER A 1011 -35.01 -2.48 -41.77
C SER A 1011 -35.97 -3.64 -41.56
N PHE A 1012 -35.47 -4.85 -41.36
CA PHE A 1012 -36.29 -6.01 -41.05
C PHE A 1012 -36.97 -5.87 -39.68
N ILE A 1013 -36.21 -5.52 -38.65
CA ILE A 1013 -36.72 -5.29 -37.29
C ILE A 1013 -37.74 -4.14 -37.27
N GLN A 1014 -37.50 -3.07 -38.02
CA GLN A 1014 -38.43 -1.95 -38.14
C GLN A 1014 -39.75 -2.36 -38.79
N MET A 1015 -39.72 -3.29 -39.74
CA MET A 1015 -40.94 -3.85 -40.33
C MET A 1015 -41.73 -4.70 -39.31
N LEU A 1016 -41.04 -5.46 -38.46
CA LEU A 1016 -41.69 -6.20 -37.36
C LEU A 1016 -42.31 -5.24 -36.32
N ARG A 1017 -41.61 -4.14 -36.04
CA ARG A 1017 -42.11 -3.07 -35.18
C ARG A 1017 -43.41 -2.46 -35.74
N PHE A 1018 -43.45 -2.19 -37.05
CA PHE A 1018 -44.67 -1.72 -37.72
C PHE A 1018 -45.82 -2.73 -37.59
N PHE A 1019 -45.55 -4.02 -37.79
CA PHE A 1019 -46.57 -5.06 -37.64
C PHE A 1019 -47.16 -5.05 -36.23
N LEU A 1020 -46.33 -5.03 -35.18
CA LEU A 1020 -46.79 -4.99 -33.79
C LEU A 1020 -47.65 -3.75 -33.50
N VAL A 1021 -47.18 -2.57 -33.88
CA VAL A 1021 -47.89 -1.30 -33.63
C VAL A 1021 -49.27 -1.32 -34.30
N THR A 1022 -49.34 -1.80 -35.54
CA THR A 1022 -50.58 -1.83 -36.32
C THR A 1022 -51.52 -2.94 -35.88
N HIS A 1023 -51.01 -4.16 -35.73
CA HIS A 1023 -51.81 -5.35 -35.42
C HIS A 1023 -52.41 -5.29 -34.01
N TYR A 1024 -51.64 -4.79 -33.02
CA TYR A 1024 -52.10 -4.67 -31.64
C TYR A 1024 -52.56 -3.27 -31.24
N THR A 1025 -52.55 -2.31 -32.17
CA THR A 1025 -52.92 -0.90 -31.90
C THR A 1025 -52.15 -0.33 -30.69
N ILE A 1026 -50.83 -0.51 -30.69
CA ILE A 1026 -49.96 -0.13 -29.56
C ILE A 1026 -49.87 1.39 -29.46
N ASP A 1027 -50.14 1.94 -28.28
CA ASP A 1027 -50.02 3.38 -27.98
C ASP A 1027 -48.55 3.77 -27.73
N PRO A 1028 -47.92 4.55 -28.63
CA PRO A 1028 -46.52 4.98 -28.49
C PRO A 1028 -46.28 5.91 -27.30
N GLU A 1029 -47.31 6.50 -26.69
CA GLU A 1029 -47.14 7.29 -25.46
C GLU A 1029 -46.93 6.38 -24.25
N LYS A 1030 -47.54 5.19 -24.25
CA LYS A 1030 -47.51 4.23 -23.12
C LYS A 1030 -46.45 3.15 -23.26
N TYR A 1031 -46.09 2.78 -24.49
CA TYR A 1031 -45.16 1.71 -24.77
C TYR A 1031 -43.94 2.22 -25.54
N ARG A 1032 -42.81 1.52 -25.42
CA ARG A 1032 -41.58 1.79 -26.15
C ARG A 1032 -41.03 0.52 -26.81
N PRO A 1033 -40.33 0.62 -27.94
CA PRO A 1033 -39.69 -0.53 -28.55
C PRO A 1033 -38.49 -1.00 -27.71
N ASP A 1034 -38.26 -2.30 -27.73
CA ASP A 1034 -37.16 -2.96 -27.05
C ASP A 1034 -36.78 -4.24 -27.83
N MET A 1035 -35.58 -4.77 -27.59
CA MET A 1035 -35.16 -6.01 -28.22
C MET A 1035 -35.58 -7.21 -27.37
N ALA A 1036 -35.96 -8.31 -28.02
CA ALA A 1036 -36.25 -9.54 -27.30
C ALA A 1036 -34.93 -10.25 -26.92
N GLU A 1037 -34.84 -10.66 -25.67
CA GLU A 1037 -33.64 -11.28 -25.09
C GLU A 1037 -33.75 -12.82 -25.09
N ASP A 1038 -32.62 -13.50 -24.97
CA ASP A 1038 -32.45 -14.96 -24.94
C ASP A 1038 -32.97 -15.69 -26.20
N ILE A 1039 -33.10 -14.98 -27.32
CA ILE A 1039 -33.46 -15.57 -28.62
C ILE A 1039 -32.23 -15.56 -29.51
N LYS A 1040 -31.85 -16.75 -29.98
CA LYS A 1040 -30.78 -16.90 -30.96
C LYS A 1040 -31.33 -16.54 -32.35
N HIS A 1041 -30.65 -15.62 -33.03
CA HIS A 1041 -30.98 -15.19 -34.38
C HIS A 1041 -29.81 -15.43 -35.33
N LYS A 1042 -30.11 -15.50 -36.63
CA LYS A 1042 -29.12 -15.77 -37.67
C LYS A 1042 -29.35 -14.90 -38.89
N TRP A 1043 -28.27 -14.41 -39.49
CA TRP A 1043 -28.32 -13.66 -40.73
C TRP A 1043 -27.32 -14.20 -41.75
N CYS A 1044 -27.62 -14.01 -43.03
CA CYS A 1044 -26.78 -14.38 -44.15
C CYS A 1044 -26.77 -13.25 -45.17
N TYR A 1045 -25.59 -12.93 -45.72
CA TYR A 1045 -25.41 -11.91 -46.75
C TYR A 1045 -24.73 -12.50 -47.99
N ARG A 1046 -25.34 -12.33 -49.18
CA ARG A 1046 -24.78 -12.74 -50.48
C ARG A 1046 -24.96 -11.66 -51.54
N GLY A 1047 -24.71 -10.41 -51.17
CA GLY A 1047 -24.78 -9.26 -52.07
C GLY A 1047 -24.48 -7.95 -51.34
N GLN A 1048 -24.67 -6.83 -52.03
CA GLN A 1048 -24.43 -5.50 -51.46
C GLN A 1048 -25.45 -4.49 -51.97
N ILE A 1049 -25.73 -3.47 -51.16
CA ILE A 1049 -26.53 -2.30 -51.54
C ILE A 1049 -25.55 -1.15 -51.74
N THR A 1050 -25.49 -0.64 -52.96
CA THR A 1050 -24.59 0.44 -53.39
C THR A 1050 -25.40 1.67 -53.80
N PRO A 1051 -24.77 2.86 -53.92
CA PRO A 1051 -25.45 4.06 -54.41
C PRO A 1051 -26.06 3.93 -55.82
N SER A 1052 -25.63 2.93 -56.62
CA SER A 1052 -26.15 2.70 -57.97
C SER A 1052 -27.46 1.90 -57.99
N ASN A 1053 -27.80 1.26 -56.87
CA ASN A 1053 -29.05 0.53 -56.75
C ASN A 1053 -30.24 1.50 -56.66
N LYS A 1054 -31.44 1.02 -56.95
CA LYS A 1054 -32.64 1.87 -56.98
C LYS A 1054 -33.59 1.59 -55.84
N LYS A 1055 -33.86 0.32 -55.57
CA LYS A 1055 -34.90 -0.08 -54.62
C LYS A 1055 -34.46 -1.28 -53.78
N VAL A 1056 -34.73 -1.17 -52.48
CA VAL A 1056 -34.65 -2.28 -51.52
C VAL A 1056 -36.06 -2.75 -51.20
N THR A 1057 -36.29 -4.06 -51.20
CA THR A 1057 -37.58 -4.68 -50.83
C THR A 1057 -37.36 -5.73 -49.77
N LEU A 1058 -38.19 -5.72 -48.73
CA LEU A 1058 -38.11 -6.66 -47.61
C LEU A 1058 -39.41 -7.45 -47.48
N GLN A 1059 -39.30 -8.72 -47.08
CA GLN A 1059 -40.44 -9.53 -46.66
C GLN A 1059 -40.16 -10.18 -45.30
N ALA A 1060 -41.15 -10.13 -44.41
CA ALA A 1060 -41.15 -10.87 -43.15
C ALA A 1060 -42.36 -11.80 -43.08
N HIS A 1061 -42.09 -13.04 -42.71
CA HIS A 1061 -43.08 -14.03 -42.36
C HIS A 1061 -43.06 -14.21 -40.84
N ILE A 1062 -44.15 -13.82 -40.19
CA ILE A 1062 -44.28 -13.88 -38.74
C ILE A 1062 -44.37 -15.34 -38.32
N LYS A 1063 -43.53 -15.79 -37.39
CA LYS A 1063 -43.57 -17.14 -36.82
C LYS A 1063 -44.46 -17.24 -35.61
N ARG A 1064 -44.41 -16.19 -34.78
CA ARG A 1064 -45.20 -16.05 -33.56
C ARG A 1064 -45.29 -14.58 -33.17
N SER A 1065 -46.42 -14.20 -32.61
CA SER A 1065 -46.60 -12.96 -31.87
C SER A 1065 -47.30 -13.28 -30.55
N THR A 1066 -46.86 -12.66 -29.46
CA THR A 1066 -47.36 -12.98 -28.11
C THR A 1066 -47.59 -11.70 -27.32
N ILE A 1067 -48.63 -11.73 -26.47
CA ILE A 1067 -48.86 -10.72 -25.44
C ILE A 1067 -48.72 -11.40 -24.09
N THR A 1068 -47.84 -10.90 -23.23
CA THR A 1068 -47.67 -11.42 -21.86
C THR A 1068 -47.34 -10.27 -20.93
N ASN A 1069 -48.15 -10.07 -19.88
CA ASN A 1069 -47.97 -8.99 -18.89
C ASN A 1069 -47.74 -7.60 -19.53
N ASP A 1070 -48.61 -7.19 -20.46
CA ASP A 1070 -48.50 -5.94 -21.23
C ASP A 1070 -47.19 -5.78 -22.04
N GLN A 1071 -46.51 -6.90 -22.35
CA GLN A 1071 -45.41 -6.95 -23.30
C GLN A 1071 -45.86 -7.60 -24.61
N TYR A 1072 -45.63 -6.92 -25.72
CA TYR A 1072 -45.97 -7.37 -27.07
C TYR A 1072 -44.70 -7.81 -27.77
N ALA A 1073 -44.54 -9.09 -28.07
CA ALA A 1073 -43.33 -9.62 -28.72
C ALA A 1073 -43.67 -10.29 -30.05
N ILE A 1074 -42.73 -10.26 -30.98
CA ILE A 1074 -42.84 -10.90 -32.30
C ILE A 1074 -41.52 -11.57 -32.67
N THR A 1075 -41.60 -12.72 -33.33
CA THR A 1075 -40.47 -13.41 -33.96
C THR A 1075 -40.82 -13.70 -35.41
N ALA A 1076 -39.89 -13.46 -36.33
CA ALA A 1076 -40.11 -13.66 -37.76
C ALA A 1076 -38.85 -14.08 -38.50
N ASP A 1077 -39.07 -14.69 -39.67
CA ASP A 1077 -38.03 -14.95 -40.67
C ASP A 1077 -38.29 -14.10 -41.91
N GLY A 1078 -37.26 -13.82 -42.70
CA GLY A 1078 -37.45 -12.97 -43.87
C GLY A 1078 -36.24 -12.81 -44.77
N CYS A 1079 -36.44 -12.04 -45.84
CA CYS A 1079 -35.40 -11.72 -46.79
C CYS A 1079 -35.38 -10.25 -47.18
N LEU A 1080 -34.22 -9.80 -47.67
CA LEU A 1080 -34.02 -8.48 -48.26
C LEU A 1080 -33.52 -8.65 -49.69
N MET A 1081 -34.21 -7.98 -50.61
CA MET A 1081 -33.91 -7.89 -52.03
C MET A 1081 -33.38 -6.50 -52.36
N VAL A 1082 -32.44 -6.41 -53.30
CA VAL A 1082 -32.05 -5.16 -53.94
C VAL A 1082 -32.22 -5.30 -55.45
N ASP A 1083 -32.99 -4.41 -56.07
CA ASP A 1083 -33.30 -4.43 -57.51
C ASP A 1083 -33.71 -5.82 -58.05
N GLY A 1084 -34.46 -6.58 -57.24
CA GLY A 1084 -34.96 -7.92 -57.60
C GLY A 1084 -34.00 -9.09 -57.30
N ILE A 1085 -32.83 -8.86 -56.72
CA ILE A 1085 -31.88 -9.90 -56.31
C ILE A 1085 -31.95 -10.09 -54.79
N CYS A 1086 -32.19 -11.32 -54.32
CA CYS A 1086 -32.14 -11.63 -52.89
C CYS A 1086 -30.72 -11.58 -52.39
N ILE A 1087 -30.44 -10.70 -51.44
CA ILE A 1087 -29.10 -10.56 -50.89
C ILE A 1087 -29.04 -10.97 -49.43
N TYR A 1088 -30.10 -10.78 -48.63
CA TYR A 1088 -30.10 -11.17 -47.21
C TYR A 1088 -31.17 -12.21 -46.89
N GLU A 1089 -30.85 -13.13 -45.99
CA GLU A 1089 -31.81 -13.96 -45.26
C GLU A 1089 -31.62 -13.75 -43.76
N MET A 1090 -32.73 -13.65 -43.03
CA MET A 1090 -32.79 -13.38 -41.60
C MET A 1090 -33.71 -14.42 -40.95
N GLU A 1091 -33.21 -15.07 -39.91
CA GLU A 1091 -33.90 -16.15 -39.20
C GLU A 1091 -34.01 -15.81 -37.70
N ASP A 1092 -35.19 -16.04 -37.13
CA ASP A 1092 -35.51 -15.94 -35.71
C ASP A 1092 -35.28 -14.55 -35.08
N PHE A 1093 -35.32 -13.50 -35.89
CA PHE A 1093 -35.24 -12.14 -35.38
C PHE A 1093 -36.49 -11.76 -34.60
N SER A 1094 -36.28 -11.15 -33.44
CA SER A 1094 -37.34 -10.85 -32.50
C SER A 1094 -37.24 -9.44 -31.93
N THR A 1095 -38.39 -8.78 -31.80
CA THR A 1095 -38.51 -7.44 -31.21
C THR A 1095 -39.75 -7.40 -30.31
N ARG A 1096 -39.81 -6.43 -29.39
CA ARG A 1096 -40.92 -6.27 -28.46
C ARG A 1096 -41.27 -4.81 -28.19
N PHE A 1097 -42.46 -4.58 -27.66
CA PHE A 1097 -42.86 -3.36 -26.99
C PHE A 1097 -43.13 -3.62 -25.52
N ILE A 1098 -42.65 -2.73 -24.66
CA ILE A 1098 -42.80 -2.79 -23.21
C ILE A 1098 -43.29 -1.45 -22.67
N ALA A 1099 -43.97 -1.45 -21.52
CA ALA A 1099 -44.53 -0.24 -20.92
C ALA A 1099 -43.43 0.77 -20.53
N LYS A 1100 -43.68 2.07 -20.77
CA LYS A 1100 -42.78 3.15 -20.34
C LYS A 1100 -42.83 3.24 -18.81
N GLY A 1101 -41.67 3.09 -18.16
CA GLY A 1101 -41.53 3.07 -16.70
C GLY A 1101 -41.10 1.71 -16.13
N GLU A 1102 -41.27 0.61 -16.89
CA GLU A 1102 -40.67 -0.67 -16.52
C GLU A 1102 -39.18 -0.70 -16.90
N ARG A 1103 -38.32 -1.01 -15.92
CA ARG A 1103 -36.93 -1.39 -16.18
C ARG A 1103 -36.90 -2.81 -16.78
N PRO A 1104 -35.99 -3.12 -17.73
CA PRO A 1104 -35.75 -4.50 -18.14
C PRO A 1104 -35.41 -5.33 -16.88
N ARG A 1105 -36.24 -6.33 -16.55
CA ARG A 1105 -36.00 -7.16 -15.37
C ARG A 1105 -34.82 -8.09 -15.63
N SER A 1106 -33.70 -7.89 -14.94
CA SER A 1106 -32.63 -8.89 -14.88
C SER A 1106 -33.16 -10.15 -14.17
N LYS A 1107 -32.87 -11.34 -14.73
CA LYS A 1107 -33.25 -12.66 -14.21
C LYS A 1107 -33.09 -12.80 -12.69
N SER A 1108 -34.20 -12.80 -11.98
CA SER A 1108 -34.33 -13.47 -10.67
C SER A 1108 -35.68 -14.18 -10.49
N ALA A 1109 -36.51 -14.34 -11.54
CA ALA A 1109 -37.88 -14.86 -11.37
C ALA A 1109 -38.41 -15.85 -12.43
N PHE A 1110 -37.58 -16.44 -13.30
CA PHE A 1110 -38.07 -17.34 -14.37
C PHE A 1110 -37.58 -18.79 -14.34
N ILE A 1111 -36.96 -19.26 -13.24
CA ILE A 1111 -36.70 -20.70 -13.03
C ILE A 1111 -37.46 -21.17 -11.79
N GLN A 1112 -38.79 -21.21 -11.88
CA GLN A 1112 -39.61 -21.98 -10.95
C GLN A 1112 -41.00 -22.26 -11.54
N THR A 1113 -41.08 -22.82 -12.74
CA THR A 1113 -42.30 -23.49 -13.24
C THR A 1113 -42.00 -24.34 -14.46
N ALA A 1114 -41.14 -25.35 -14.28
CA ALA A 1114 -41.01 -26.49 -15.19
C ALA A 1114 -40.54 -27.73 -14.42
N ARG A 1115 -41.26 -28.05 -13.34
CA ARG A 1115 -41.34 -29.38 -12.72
C ARG A 1115 -42.71 -29.51 -12.06
N GLN A 1116 -43.71 -29.79 -12.89
CA GLN A 1116 -44.87 -30.63 -12.58
C GLN A 1116 -45.36 -31.26 -13.87
#